data_AF-Q1MRX6-F1
#
_entry.id   AF-Q1MRX6-F1
#
_cell.length_a   1.000
_cell.length_b   1.000
_cell.length_c   1.000
_cell.angle_alpha   90.00
_cell.angle_beta   90.00
_cell.angle_gamma   90.00
#
_symmetry.space_group_name_H-M   'P 1'
#
loop_
_entity.id
_entity.type
_entity.pdbx_description
1 polymer ?
#
loop_
_entity_poly.entity_id
_entity_poly.type
_entity_poly.pdbx_seq_one_letter_code
_entity_poly.pdbx_strand_id
1 'polypeptide(L)'
;MNEYCTITLLSPPYSLLTYTLPSWLPYTLWKPGLRVAILLGKEMLRTGIILSLHTQKPELPHNVVLRPILWALEKIPIFSYEYIKMIQELALRHSIPSGKIFASILPMGLRTTHVQMKCTYKNVLTNLQLKELKHKTEEELHDIGTKWISEENNDWLTSQTESMIVSEECILTVDPPWPIRPSATRQRVILDFLFTNGVVSKKELLQKLGKEYRTALTSLTRYGIISIKQEILTDKDELANTIALLPPLIPFGYTLTEEQKEVVTLLKKELQKNQAKTFLLFGITGSGKTAIYLEIIQECIRNNQSVLVLAPEVALALKLQHEIKTVFPIIPCYLSHGYQSSQQKEDLFRKIVKNQVAKVIIGTRSALFLPLTNIGSIILDEEHDASFKQGERLIYHAKEIAWFRAVQSNALLLLGSATPDIKTFHAVENNKISIVKLHSRVGGGVLPTIKLIDSQQLESKDVTFARESLTTLKETLEVGEQAVILLNRRGYAPIIYCITCRKSIRCPSCDVGMSYHKIQESLICHYCGKSIRFPCPCPFCKGTQFLPMGQGTEKVEEEIRAILPSDSMVLRLDYDTTRRPGRTEEILKTFAQGKSQVLIGTQMLSKGHHFPNVTLVIVVNADIGLNIPDYRAAEKTFQLLTQSAGRAGRGEKAGQVLIQTHDTSHYCWKFIQQHDYLGFYKYEIALRQKWLYPPFINLALIRLSYPIEWKEGKIWIKKVQSLLQEWANKLNVSVRGPALSPIPILRGRNRFQCLLKSNNWQHIRTIFYKIQTTALPQKLRVVLDIDPIDML
;
A
#
# COMPACT_ATOMS: atom_id res chain seq x y z
N MET A 1 -42.57 4.83 -13.91
CA MET A 1 -41.51 5.43 -13.06
C MET A 1 -40.73 4.29 -12.41
N ASN A 2 -39.44 4.46 -12.10
CA ASN A 2 -38.73 3.46 -11.30
C ASN A 2 -39.32 3.47 -9.88
N GLU A 3 -39.71 2.31 -9.38
CA GLU A 3 -40.33 2.16 -8.04
C GLU A 3 -39.42 1.39 -7.08
N TYR A 4 -38.47 0.62 -7.60
CA TYR A 4 -37.61 -0.27 -6.85
C TYR A 4 -36.15 0.00 -7.15
N CYS A 5 -35.28 -0.37 -6.21
CA CYS A 5 -33.84 -0.23 -6.36
C CYS A 5 -33.09 -1.38 -5.70
N THR A 6 -31.93 -1.71 -6.27
CA THR A 6 -31.00 -2.65 -5.67
C THR A 6 -29.90 -1.88 -4.94
N ILE A 7 -29.71 -2.18 -3.67
CA ILE A 7 -28.76 -1.52 -2.78
C ILE A 7 -27.75 -2.54 -2.28
N THR A 8 -26.47 -2.14 -2.24
CA THR A 8 -25.43 -2.90 -1.55
C THR A 8 -25.11 -2.27 -0.20
N LEU A 9 -25.01 -3.09 0.86
CA LEU A 9 -24.70 -2.60 2.20
C LEU A 9 -23.20 -2.34 2.41
N LEU A 10 -22.86 -1.25 3.11
CA LEU A 10 -21.47 -0.86 3.42
C LEU A 10 -20.94 -1.41 4.75
N SER A 11 -21.70 -2.31 5.37
CA SER A 11 -21.37 -2.98 6.63
C SER A 11 -21.94 -4.40 6.61
N PRO A 12 -21.47 -5.31 7.50
CA PRO A 12 -21.98 -6.67 7.56
C PRO A 12 -23.52 -6.69 7.67
N PRO A 13 -24.21 -7.53 6.90
CA PRO A 13 -23.68 -8.67 6.13
C PRO A 13 -23.11 -8.36 4.73
N TYR A 14 -23.01 -7.09 4.31
CA TYR A 14 -22.59 -6.66 2.97
C TYR A 14 -23.49 -7.17 1.82
N SER A 15 -24.73 -7.55 2.17
CA SER A 15 -25.68 -8.12 1.24
C SER A 15 -26.15 -7.12 0.19
N LEU A 16 -26.59 -7.69 -0.93
CA LEU A 16 -27.39 -7.02 -1.94
C LEU A 16 -28.87 -7.15 -1.53
N LEU A 17 -29.60 -6.04 -1.44
CA LEU A 17 -30.99 -6.01 -0.99
C LEU A 17 -31.83 -5.10 -1.89
N THR A 18 -33.14 -5.35 -1.94
CA THR A 18 -34.08 -4.56 -2.73
C THR A 18 -34.95 -3.69 -1.82
N TYR A 19 -35.14 -2.42 -2.20
CA TYR A 19 -35.97 -1.43 -1.49
C TYR A 19 -36.87 -0.67 -2.47
N THR A 20 -37.95 -0.06 -1.95
CA THR A 20 -38.79 0.87 -2.71
C THR A 20 -38.25 2.30 -2.62
N LEU A 21 -38.52 3.10 -3.65
CA LEU A 21 -38.21 4.52 -3.66
C LEU A 21 -39.33 5.31 -2.97
N PRO A 22 -39.04 6.07 -1.90
CA PRO A 22 -40.06 6.82 -1.19
C PRO A 22 -40.49 8.08 -1.95
N SER A 23 -41.71 8.55 -1.67
CA SER A 23 -42.30 9.77 -2.24
C SER A 23 -41.93 11.05 -1.49
N TRP A 24 -41.38 10.97 -0.27
CA TRP A 24 -40.96 12.15 0.51
C TRP A 24 -39.69 12.84 0.01
N LEU A 25 -39.05 12.28 -1.02
CA LEU A 25 -38.00 12.95 -1.79
C LEU A 25 -38.33 12.85 -3.30
N PRO A 26 -37.94 13.83 -4.13
CA PRO A 26 -38.24 13.83 -5.56
C PRO A 26 -37.67 12.59 -6.27
N TYR A 27 -38.48 11.99 -7.16
CA TYR A 27 -38.05 10.80 -7.91
C TYR A 27 -36.80 11.02 -8.77
N THR A 28 -36.53 12.26 -9.19
CA THR A 28 -35.33 12.63 -9.97
C THR A 28 -34.03 12.53 -9.18
N LEU A 29 -34.09 12.52 -7.85
CA LEU A 29 -32.94 12.38 -6.96
C LEU A 29 -32.34 10.98 -7.03
N TRP A 30 -33.19 9.96 -7.11
CA TRP A 30 -32.79 8.56 -7.01
C TRP A 30 -32.06 8.13 -8.28
N LYS A 31 -30.75 7.92 -8.15
CA LYS A 31 -29.88 7.47 -9.24
C LYS A 31 -28.87 6.45 -8.72
N PRO A 32 -28.40 5.52 -9.57
CA PRO A 32 -27.25 4.68 -9.25
C PRO A 32 -26.05 5.51 -8.78
N GLY A 33 -25.35 5.02 -7.77
CA GLY A 33 -24.19 5.70 -7.16
C GLY A 33 -24.53 6.66 -6.04
N LEU A 34 -25.81 6.83 -5.70
CA LEU A 34 -26.23 7.59 -4.53
C LEU A 34 -26.05 6.76 -3.26
N ARG A 35 -25.48 7.36 -2.20
CA ARG A 35 -25.50 6.73 -0.87
C ARG A 35 -26.84 6.99 -0.21
N VAL A 36 -27.32 5.97 0.48
CA VAL A 36 -28.64 5.97 1.08
C VAL A 36 -28.61 5.37 2.48
N ALA A 37 -29.48 5.90 3.33
CA ALA A 37 -29.77 5.37 4.64
C ALA A 37 -30.96 4.41 4.53
N ILE A 38 -30.83 3.20 5.07
CA ILE A 38 -31.85 2.16 5.01
C ILE A 38 -32.02 1.48 6.37
N LEU A 39 -33.23 0.99 6.64
CA LEU A 39 -33.54 0.20 7.83
C LEU A 39 -33.42 -1.29 7.53
N LEU A 40 -32.52 -1.96 8.24
CA LEU A 40 -32.40 -3.41 8.25
C LEU A 40 -33.12 -3.97 9.50
N GLY A 41 -34.12 -4.83 9.31
CA GLY A 41 -34.98 -5.25 10.42
C GLY A 41 -35.77 -4.07 11.00
N LYS A 42 -36.20 -4.13 12.26
CA LYS A 42 -37.08 -3.08 12.84
C LYS A 42 -36.36 -1.76 13.12
N GLU A 43 -35.12 -1.80 13.58
CA GLU A 43 -34.45 -0.65 14.23
C GLU A 43 -33.09 -0.28 13.62
N MET A 44 -32.45 -1.20 12.88
CA MET A 44 -31.02 -1.07 12.57
C MET A 44 -30.80 -0.21 11.33
N LEU A 45 -30.37 1.02 11.54
CA LEU A 45 -29.97 1.92 10.48
C LEU A 45 -28.64 1.49 9.84
N ARG A 46 -28.58 1.53 8.52
CA ARG A 46 -27.41 1.13 7.72
C ARG A 46 -27.21 2.08 6.55
N THR A 47 -25.96 2.22 6.13
CA THR A 47 -25.62 2.91 4.88
C THR A 47 -25.51 1.90 3.75
N GLY A 48 -26.07 2.23 2.60
CA GLY A 48 -25.94 1.49 1.36
C GLY A 48 -25.66 2.40 0.17
N ILE A 49 -25.42 1.78 -0.99
CA ILE A 49 -25.27 2.47 -2.28
C ILE A 49 -26.27 1.86 -3.26
N ILE A 50 -27.02 2.70 -3.96
CA ILE A 50 -27.88 2.27 -5.07
C ILE A 50 -27.00 1.78 -6.21
N LEU A 51 -27.16 0.53 -6.63
CA LEU A 51 -26.45 -0.05 -7.78
C LEU A 51 -27.27 0.05 -9.07
N SER A 52 -28.58 -0.13 -8.96
CA SER A 52 -29.51 -0.10 -10.10
C SER A 52 -30.92 0.25 -9.65
N LEU A 53 -31.73 0.73 -10.60
CA LEU A 53 -33.14 1.06 -10.44
C LEU A 53 -33.98 0.14 -11.32
N HIS A 54 -35.18 -0.20 -10.87
CA HIS A 54 -36.08 -1.11 -11.55
C HIS A 54 -37.51 -0.55 -11.56
N THR A 55 -38.23 -0.82 -12.65
CA THR A 55 -39.66 -0.52 -12.80
C THR A 55 -40.54 -1.68 -12.37
N GLN A 56 -40.07 -2.92 -12.57
CA GLN A 56 -40.82 -4.12 -12.23
C GLN A 56 -40.61 -4.51 -10.76
N LYS A 57 -41.71 -4.84 -10.08
CA LYS A 57 -41.65 -5.39 -8.72
C LYS A 57 -40.92 -6.73 -8.77
N PRO A 58 -39.87 -6.94 -7.93
CA PRO A 58 -39.19 -8.23 -7.88
C PRO A 58 -40.12 -9.30 -7.34
N GLU A 59 -39.92 -10.54 -7.77
CA GLU A 59 -40.50 -11.70 -7.09
C GLU A 59 -39.93 -11.78 -5.67
N LEU A 60 -40.82 -11.72 -4.67
CA LEU A 60 -40.46 -11.73 -3.27
C LEU A 60 -40.75 -13.11 -2.67
N PRO A 61 -39.84 -13.68 -1.87
CA PRO A 61 -40.13 -14.90 -1.11
C PRO A 61 -41.32 -14.70 -0.15
N HIS A 62 -42.05 -15.77 0.14
CA HIS A 62 -43.13 -15.75 1.14
C HIS A 62 -42.62 -15.16 2.47
N ASN A 63 -43.33 -14.18 3.03
CA ASN A 63 -43.01 -13.40 4.23
C ASN A 63 -41.94 -12.29 4.08
N VAL A 64 -41.54 -11.92 2.86
CA VAL A 64 -40.64 -10.78 2.64
C VAL A 64 -41.44 -9.55 2.20
N VAL A 65 -41.31 -8.45 2.94
CA VAL A 65 -41.94 -7.17 2.63
C VAL A 65 -40.85 -6.15 2.26
N LEU A 66 -41.04 -5.48 1.13
CA LEU A 66 -40.18 -4.37 0.74
C LEU A 66 -40.43 -3.16 1.62
N ARG A 67 -39.35 -2.48 1.99
CA ARG A 67 -39.40 -1.23 2.74
C ARG A 67 -38.91 -0.08 1.86
N PRO A 68 -39.37 1.15 2.12
CA PRO A 68 -38.79 2.32 1.49
C PRO A 68 -37.36 2.55 1.98
N ILE A 69 -36.53 3.14 1.12
CA ILE A 69 -35.30 3.80 1.56
C ILE A 69 -35.68 4.86 2.60
N LEU A 70 -34.91 4.99 3.68
CA LEU A 70 -35.19 6.02 4.69
C LEU A 70 -34.84 7.40 4.16
N TRP A 71 -33.60 7.60 3.68
CA TRP A 71 -33.12 8.90 3.24
C TRP A 71 -31.94 8.82 2.26
N ALA A 72 -31.74 9.86 1.44
CA ALA A 72 -30.55 10.04 0.60
C ALA A 72 -29.46 10.82 1.37
N LEU A 73 -28.20 10.37 1.31
CA LEU A 73 -27.11 11.03 2.04
C LEU A 73 -26.46 12.19 1.26
N GLU A 74 -26.71 12.26 -0.04
CA GLU A 74 -26.30 13.36 -0.91
C GLU A 74 -27.43 13.76 -1.85
N LYS A 75 -27.34 14.97 -2.40
CA LYS A 75 -28.24 15.46 -3.45
C LYS A 75 -27.88 14.94 -4.84
N ILE A 76 -26.63 14.49 -5.03
CA ILE A 76 -26.07 14.02 -6.29
C ILE A 76 -25.27 12.74 -6.02
N PRO A 77 -25.31 11.73 -6.91
CA PRO A 77 -24.47 10.55 -6.80
C PRO A 77 -22.99 10.90 -6.71
N ILE A 78 -22.30 10.32 -5.72
CA ILE A 78 -20.84 10.49 -5.55
C ILE A 78 -20.04 9.43 -6.30
N PHE A 79 -20.71 8.38 -6.80
CA PHE A 79 -20.09 7.31 -7.58
C PHE A 79 -20.64 7.33 -9.01
N SER A 80 -19.74 7.38 -9.99
CA SER A 80 -20.13 7.23 -11.39
C SER A 80 -20.51 5.78 -11.71
N TYR A 81 -21.15 5.59 -12.86
CA TYR A 81 -21.47 4.26 -13.38
C TYR A 81 -20.20 3.41 -13.56
N GLU A 82 -19.13 3.99 -14.10
CA GLU A 82 -17.83 3.33 -14.31
C GLU A 82 -17.22 2.89 -12.98
N TYR A 83 -17.34 3.72 -11.94
CA TYR A 83 -16.88 3.38 -10.60
C TYR A 83 -17.64 2.16 -10.06
N ILE A 84 -18.96 2.14 -10.15
CA ILE A 84 -19.79 1.00 -9.72
C ILE A 84 -19.40 -0.27 -10.48
N LYS A 85 -19.22 -0.17 -11.80
CA LYS A 85 -18.80 -1.29 -12.65
C LYS A 85 -17.43 -1.84 -12.22
N MET A 86 -16.46 -0.97 -11.90
CA MET A 86 -15.17 -1.39 -11.34
C MET A 86 -15.34 -2.19 -10.04
N ILE A 87 -16.22 -1.75 -9.15
CA ILE A 87 -16.49 -2.46 -7.90
C ILE A 87 -17.13 -3.82 -8.14
N GLN A 88 -18.06 -3.92 -9.09
CA GLN A 88 -18.70 -5.19 -9.46
C GLN A 88 -17.70 -6.17 -10.08
N GLU A 89 -16.80 -5.70 -10.95
CA GLU A 89 -15.75 -6.55 -11.53
C GLU A 89 -14.76 -7.04 -10.48
N LEU A 90 -14.38 -6.20 -9.52
CA LEU A 90 -13.55 -6.61 -8.38
C LEU A 90 -14.29 -7.63 -7.49
N ALA A 91 -15.58 -7.42 -7.24
CA ALA A 91 -16.41 -8.35 -6.50
C ALA A 91 -16.46 -9.74 -7.17
N LEU A 92 -16.67 -9.78 -8.49
CA LEU A 92 -16.66 -11.00 -9.30
C LEU A 92 -15.28 -11.66 -9.34
N ARG A 93 -14.22 -10.87 -9.51
CA ARG A 93 -12.82 -11.36 -9.52
C ARG A 93 -12.49 -12.06 -8.21
N HIS A 94 -12.84 -11.47 -7.08
CA HIS A 94 -12.49 -12.01 -5.75
C HIS A 94 -13.56 -12.91 -5.14
N SER A 95 -14.69 -13.10 -5.81
CA SER A 95 -15.88 -13.82 -5.30
C SER A 95 -16.27 -13.32 -3.90
N ILE A 96 -16.40 -12.01 -3.75
CA ILE A 96 -16.86 -11.36 -2.51
C ILE A 96 -17.94 -10.32 -2.84
N PRO A 97 -18.88 -10.03 -1.93
CA PRO A 97 -19.94 -9.06 -2.20
C PRO A 97 -19.39 -7.66 -2.50
N SER A 98 -20.02 -6.92 -3.43
CA SER A 98 -19.69 -5.53 -3.77
C SER A 98 -19.65 -4.62 -2.54
N GLY A 99 -20.56 -4.83 -1.58
CA GLY A 99 -20.62 -4.08 -0.33
C GLY A 99 -19.35 -4.22 0.50
N LYS A 100 -18.71 -5.40 0.46
CA LYS A 100 -17.43 -5.66 1.14
C LYS A 100 -16.26 -5.00 0.41
N ILE A 101 -16.30 -4.92 -0.93
CA ILE A 101 -15.32 -4.17 -1.72
C ILE A 101 -15.43 -2.68 -1.35
N PHE A 102 -16.62 -2.07 -1.46
CA PHE A 102 -16.84 -0.68 -1.06
C PHE A 102 -16.39 -0.43 0.39
N ALA A 103 -16.78 -1.32 1.33
CA ALA A 103 -16.39 -1.19 2.72
C ALA A 103 -14.88 -1.21 2.96
N SER A 104 -14.13 -1.88 2.08
CA SER A 104 -12.68 -2.02 2.18
C SER A 104 -11.92 -0.82 1.62
N ILE A 105 -12.49 -0.14 0.62
CA ILE A 105 -11.82 0.96 -0.09
C ILE A 105 -12.31 2.35 0.37
N LEU A 106 -13.54 2.46 0.87
CA LEU A 106 -14.12 3.74 1.25
C LEU A 106 -13.64 4.21 2.64
N PRO A 107 -13.39 5.53 2.80
CA PRO A 107 -13.22 6.17 4.10
C PRO A 107 -14.34 5.83 5.09
N MET A 108 -14.03 5.81 6.38
CA MET A 108 -15.01 5.45 7.43
C MET A 108 -16.23 6.37 7.46
N GLY A 109 -16.09 7.70 7.31
CA GLY A 109 -17.23 8.61 7.35
C GLY A 109 -18.11 8.55 6.10
N LEU A 110 -17.61 7.98 4.99
CA LEU A 110 -18.47 7.60 3.86
C LEU A 110 -19.28 6.30 4.08
N ARG A 111 -19.09 5.62 5.23
CA ARG A 111 -19.76 4.35 5.56
C ARG A 111 -20.62 4.44 6.82
N THR A 112 -20.62 5.58 7.49
CA THR A 112 -21.32 5.77 8.76
C THR A 112 -22.74 6.28 8.56
N THR A 113 -23.60 5.95 9.52
CA THR A 113 -24.94 6.54 9.69
C THR A 113 -24.94 7.65 10.75
N HIS A 114 -23.80 7.89 11.41
CA HIS A 114 -23.63 8.95 12.41
C HIS A 114 -23.36 10.29 11.71
N VAL A 115 -24.39 10.83 11.10
CA VAL A 115 -24.37 12.12 10.42
C VAL A 115 -25.49 13.01 10.98
N GLN A 116 -25.25 14.30 10.94
CA GLN A 116 -26.18 15.35 11.33
C GLN A 116 -26.29 16.39 10.22
N MET A 117 -27.41 17.08 10.19
CA MET A 117 -27.68 18.12 9.22
C MET A 117 -28.34 19.29 9.94
N LYS A 118 -27.97 20.51 9.58
CA LYS A 118 -28.71 21.71 9.97
C LYS A 118 -29.95 21.80 9.09
N CYS A 119 -31.10 21.98 9.71
CA CYS A 119 -32.37 22.10 9.00
C CYS A 119 -33.33 22.98 9.78
N THR A 120 -34.09 23.80 9.08
CA THR A 120 -35.16 24.59 9.66
C THR A 120 -36.42 23.73 9.83
N TYR A 121 -36.63 23.20 11.02
CA TYR A 121 -37.81 22.40 11.36
C TYR A 121 -38.75 23.23 12.25
N LYS A 122 -40.02 23.36 11.85
CA LYS A 122 -41.01 24.23 12.53
C LYS A 122 -40.52 25.66 12.79
N ASN A 123 -39.85 26.28 11.80
CA ASN A 123 -39.24 27.61 11.90
C ASN A 123 -38.13 27.76 12.96
N VAL A 124 -37.54 26.66 13.42
CA VAL A 124 -36.38 26.64 14.31
C VAL A 124 -35.22 25.95 13.61
N LEU A 125 -34.05 26.60 13.61
CA LEU A 125 -32.82 25.97 13.14
C LEU A 125 -32.44 24.85 14.12
N THR A 126 -32.45 23.61 13.64
CA THR A 126 -32.18 22.42 14.46
C THR A 126 -31.07 21.58 13.85
N ASN A 127 -30.26 20.95 14.71
CA ASN A 127 -29.32 19.91 14.30
C ASN A 127 -30.03 18.56 14.36
N LEU A 128 -30.50 18.09 13.20
CA LEU A 128 -31.24 16.84 13.08
C LEU A 128 -30.26 15.67 12.88
N GLN A 129 -30.39 14.61 13.68
CA GLN A 129 -29.61 13.39 13.49
C GLN A 129 -30.31 12.46 12.52
N LEU A 130 -29.57 11.80 11.62
CA LEU A 130 -30.15 10.87 10.64
C LEU A 130 -31.00 9.77 11.29
N LYS A 131 -30.62 9.32 12.49
CA LYS A 131 -31.34 8.29 13.24
C LYS A 131 -32.74 8.74 13.70
N GLU A 132 -33.00 10.03 13.80
CA GLU A 132 -34.28 10.59 14.26
C GLU A 132 -35.35 10.48 13.16
N LEU A 133 -34.94 10.46 11.88
CA LEU A 133 -35.85 10.31 10.74
C LEU A 133 -36.67 9.03 10.78
N LYS A 134 -36.16 7.95 11.37
CA LYS A 134 -36.89 6.66 11.44
C LYS A 134 -38.14 6.70 12.31
N HIS A 135 -38.29 7.74 13.13
CA HIS A 135 -39.44 7.95 14.02
C HIS A 135 -40.39 9.05 13.51
N LYS A 136 -40.15 9.58 12.31
CA LYS A 136 -40.95 10.63 11.68
C LYS A 136 -42.07 10.06 10.82
N THR A 137 -43.18 10.78 10.74
CA THR A 137 -44.28 10.45 9.82
C THR A 137 -43.88 10.79 8.38
N GLU A 138 -44.58 10.23 7.39
CA GLU A 138 -44.31 10.54 5.98
C GLU A 138 -44.48 12.03 5.65
N GLU A 139 -45.45 12.70 6.28
CA GLU A 139 -45.67 14.15 6.16
C GLU A 139 -44.48 14.95 6.71
N GLU A 140 -43.96 14.57 7.88
CA GLU A 140 -42.78 15.22 8.46
C GLU A 140 -41.53 15.00 7.60
N LEU A 141 -41.37 13.80 7.03
CA LEU A 141 -40.27 13.49 6.12
C LEU A 141 -40.38 14.30 4.82
N HIS A 142 -41.60 14.53 4.32
CA HIS A 142 -41.82 15.35 3.14
C HIS A 142 -41.46 16.83 3.40
N ASP A 143 -41.87 17.41 4.54
CA ASP A 143 -41.47 18.79 4.93
C ASP A 143 -39.94 18.92 5.06
N ILE A 144 -39.29 17.97 5.74
CA ILE A 144 -37.83 17.96 5.86
C ILE A 144 -37.16 17.83 4.48
N GLY A 145 -37.74 17.02 3.59
CA GLY A 145 -37.18 16.71 2.27
C GLY A 145 -37.23 17.91 1.34
N THR A 146 -38.34 18.64 1.31
CA THR A 146 -38.49 19.85 0.50
C THR A 146 -37.46 20.91 0.89
N LYS A 147 -37.32 21.21 2.19
CA LYS A 147 -36.33 22.18 2.71
C LYS A 147 -34.89 21.74 2.49
N TRP A 148 -34.60 20.46 2.68
CA TRP A 148 -33.28 19.91 2.44
C TRP A 148 -32.81 20.16 1.01
N ILE A 149 -33.72 20.02 0.04
CA ILE A 149 -33.40 20.18 -1.38
C ILE A 149 -33.24 21.66 -1.74
N SER A 150 -34.12 22.54 -1.22
CA SER A 150 -34.10 23.98 -1.53
C SER A 150 -32.92 24.73 -0.91
N GLU A 151 -32.41 24.31 0.25
CA GLU A 151 -31.33 25.02 0.95
C GLU A 151 -29.95 24.46 0.57
N GLU A 152 -29.06 25.30 0.03
CA GLU A 152 -27.73 24.87 -0.45
C GLU A 152 -26.81 24.30 0.64
N ASN A 153 -26.95 24.75 1.90
CA ASN A 153 -26.02 24.44 3.01
C ASN A 153 -26.45 23.29 3.93
N ASN A 154 -27.46 22.50 3.54
CA ASN A 154 -27.97 21.40 4.38
C ASN A 154 -27.35 20.05 3.99
N ASP A 155 -26.03 19.94 3.98
CA ASP A 155 -25.37 18.66 3.73
C ASP A 155 -25.36 17.76 4.98
N TRP A 156 -25.46 16.43 4.78
CA TRP A 156 -25.22 15.47 5.86
C TRP A 156 -23.73 15.43 6.19
N LEU A 157 -23.39 16.02 7.33
CA LEU A 157 -22.04 16.12 7.83
C LEU A 157 -21.84 15.12 8.96
N THR A 158 -20.64 14.57 9.07
CA THR A 158 -20.28 13.87 10.30
C THR A 158 -20.12 14.91 11.41
N SER A 159 -20.37 14.57 12.68
CA SER A 159 -20.26 15.53 13.79
C SER A 159 -18.84 16.13 13.98
N GLN A 160 -17.86 15.69 13.18
CA GLN A 160 -16.48 16.19 13.17
C GLN A 160 -16.23 17.24 12.09
N THR A 161 -17.09 17.35 11.06
CA THR A 161 -16.91 18.30 9.94
C THR A 161 -17.31 19.75 10.25
N GLU A 162 -18.05 20.02 11.33
CA GLU A 162 -18.51 21.39 11.67
C GLU A 162 -17.53 22.23 12.50
N SER A 163 -16.51 21.62 13.10
CA SER A 163 -15.38 22.39 13.61
C SER A 163 -14.44 22.65 12.44
N MET A 164 -14.03 23.90 12.20
CA MET A 164 -12.71 24.16 11.60
C MET A 164 -11.72 23.23 12.33
N ILE A 165 -11.29 22.16 11.67
CA ILE A 165 -10.75 21.00 12.38
C ILE A 165 -9.33 21.35 12.82
N VAL A 166 -9.21 21.55 14.13
CA VAL A 166 -7.98 21.41 14.89
C VAL A 166 -7.87 19.93 15.24
N SER A 167 -7.24 19.11 14.40
CA SER A 167 -6.90 17.75 14.81
C SER A 167 -5.70 17.81 15.74
N GLU A 168 -5.91 17.51 17.03
CA GLU A 168 -4.82 17.37 18.01
C GLU A 168 -4.08 16.04 17.77
N GLU A 169 -3.06 16.11 16.94
CA GLU A 169 -2.16 14.98 16.69
C GLU A 169 -1.10 14.88 17.77
N CYS A 170 -1.01 13.72 18.44
CA CYS A 170 0.06 13.46 19.40
C CYS A 170 1.29 12.97 18.64
N ILE A 171 2.34 13.79 18.64
CA ILE A 171 3.59 13.54 17.94
C ILE A 171 4.68 13.36 18.98
N LEU A 172 5.41 12.26 18.90
CA LEU A 172 6.62 12.08 19.71
C LEU A 172 7.71 13.03 19.20
N THR A 173 8.22 13.91 20.08
CA THR A 173 9.25 14.89 19.73
C THR A 173 10.66 14.45 20.08
N VAL A 174 10.79 13.50 21.01
CA VAL A 174 12.07 13.00 21.53
C VAL A 174 12.11 11.48 21.37
N ASP A 175 13.20 10.99 20.77
CA ASP A 175 13.44 9.55 20.66
C ASP A 175 13.92 8.97 22.01
N PRO A 176 13.65 7.70 22.31
CA PRO A 176 14.14 7.06 23.54
C PRO A 176 15.68 7.01 23.58
N PRO A 177 16.32 7.09 24.78
CA PRO A 177 15.71 7.03 26.10
C PRO A 177 15.02 8.33 26.52
N TRP A 178 13.76 8.23 26.95
CA TRP A 178 12.99 9.39 27.38
C TRP A 178 13.38 9.83 28.79
N PRO A 179 13.45 11.15 29.07
CA PRO A 179 13.81 11.69 30.38
C PRO A 179 12.65 11.56 31.39
N ILE A 180 12.18 10.34 31.62
CA ILE A 180 11.12 10.00 32.57
C ILE A 180 11.63 9.02 33.63
N ARG A 181 11.08 9.10 34.84
CA ARG A 181 11.46 8.21 35.94
C ARG A 181 11.07 6.75 35.61
N PRO A 182 11.88 5.73 35.97
CA PRO A 182 11.57 4.32 35.69
C PRO A 182 10.21 3.84 36.24
N SER A 183 9.72 4.46 37.31
CA SER A 183 8.43 4.16 37.95
C SER A 183 7.22 4.77 37.25
N ALA A 184 7.40 5.65 36.26
CA ALA A 184 6.32 6.32 35.53
C ALA A 184 5.68 5.41 34.46
N THR A 185 5.10 4.30 34.89
CA THR A 185 4.51 3.25 34.04
C THR A 185 3.50 3.79 33.03
N ARG A 186 2.61 4.69 33.42
CA ARG A 186 1.58 5.24 32.50
C ARG A 186 2.16 6.16 31.42
N GLN A 187 3.14 6.99 31.78
CA GLN A 187 3.84 7.84 30.80
C GLN A 187 4.61 6.98 29.81
N ARG A 188 5.30 5.95 30.30
CA ARG A 188 6.07 5.02 29.48
C ARG A 188 5.18 4.26 28.49
N VAL A 189 4.01 3.78 28.92
CA VAL A 189 3.03 3.13 28.02
C VAL A 189 2.57 4.06 26.89
N ILE A 190 2.34 5.35 27.16
CA ILE A 190 1.98 6.33 26.12
C ILE A 190 3.12 6.52 25.12
N LEU A 191 4.36 6.66 25.62
CA LEU A 191 5.54 6.86 24.80
C LEU A 191 5.85 5.62 23.95
N ASP A 192 5.79 4.42 24.54
CA ASP A 192 5.93 3.14 23.84
C ASP A 192 4.84 2.98 22.77
N PHE A 193 3.60 3.38 23.09
CA PHE A 193 2.48 3.33 22.16
C PHE A 193 2.68 4.28 20.98
N LEU A 194 3.04 5.55 21.22
CA LEU A 194 3.32 6.52 20.15
C LEU A 194 4.56 6.15 19.35
N PHE A 195 5.61 5.63 19.98
CA PHE A 195 6.79 5.15 19.27
C PHE A 195 6.47 3.92 18.39
N THR A 196 5.54 3.06 18.81
CA THR A 196 5.13 1.88 18.04
C THR A 196 4.16 2.22 16.92
N ASN A 197 3.23 3.15 17.16
CA ASN A 197 2.14 3.47 16.23
C ASN A 197 2.38 4.75 15.42
N GLY A 198 3.47 5.47 15.68
CA GLY A 198 3.77 6.75 15.04
C GLY A 198 2.85 7.87 15.55
N VAL A 199 2.46 8.77 14.65
CA VAL A 199 1.52 9.85 14.98
C VAL A 199 0.12 9.29 15.08
N VAL A 200 -0.51 9.56 16.22
CA VAL A 200 -1.85 9.09 16.54
C VAL A 200 -2.66 10.27 17.05
N SER A 201 -3.91 10.39 16.61
CA SER A 201 -4.80 11.42 17.17
C SER A 201 -4.97 11.20 18.68
N LYS A 202 -5.04 12.29 19.45
CA LYS A 202 -5.30 12.21 20.91
C LYS A 202 -6.51 11.33 21.24
N LYS A 203 -7.53 11.38 20.39
CA LYS A 203 -8.75 10.57 20.51
C LYS A 203 -8.50 9.07 20.31
N GLU A 204 -7.74 8.70 19.28
CA GLU A 204 -7.41 7.30 19.02
C GLU A 204 -6.48 6.73 20.11
N LEU A 205 -5.53 7.52 20.59
CA LEU A 205 -4.64 7.13 21.69
C LEU A 205 -5.43 6.81 22.96
N LEU A 206 -6.35 7.70 23.36
CA LEU A 206 -7.20 7.49 24.54
C LEU A 206 -8.23 6.37 24.34
N GLN A 207 -8.65 6.10 23.09
CA GLN A 207 -9.55 4.99 22.79
C GLN A 207 -8.85 3.62 22.90
N LYS A 208 -7.57 3.54 22.51
CA LYS A 208 -6.80 2.29 22.55
C LYS A 208 -6.16 2.02 23.92
N LEU A 209 -5.71 3.06 24.62
CA LEU A 209 -5.04 2.91 25.91
C LEU A 209 -5.99 3.04 27.11
N GLY A 210 -7.08 3.82 26.99
CA GLY A 210 -8.01 4.12 28.08
C GLY A 210 -7.99 5.61 28.48
N LYS A 211 -9.08 6.08 29.10
CA LYS A 211 -9.25 7.50 29.49
C LYS A 211 -8.31 7.91 30.64
N GLU A 212 -7.89 6.96 31.45
CA GLU A 212 -6.98 7.11 32.59
C GLU A 212 -5.56 7.56 32.21
N TYR A 213 -5.20 7.50 30.92
CA TYR A 213 -3.92 7.96 30.38
C TYR A 213 -3.89 9.47 30.06
N ARG A 214 -5.02 10.18 30.20
CA ARG A 214 -5.12 11.61 29.87
C ARG A 214 -4.18 12.49 30.71
N THR A 215 -4.03 12.22 32.00
CA THR A 215 -3.16 12.99 32.91
C THR A 215 -1.67 12.80 32.56
N ALA A 216 -1.28 11.57 32.21
CA ALA A 216 0.07 11.27 31.76
C ALA A 216 0.38 11.93 30.40
N LEU A 217 -0.59 11.97 29.47
CA LEU A 217 -0.45 12.66 28.19
C LEU A 217 -0.23 14.17 28.35
N THR A 218 -1.01 14.83 29.21
CA THR A 218 -0.86 16.26 29.51
C THR A 218 0.52 16.54 30.12
N SER A 219 0.97 15.69 31.04
CA SER A 219 2.29 15.80 31.65
C SER A 219 3.43 15.67 30.63
N LEU A 220 3.36 14.70 29.72
CA LEU A 220 4.35 14.51 28.66
C LEU A 220 4.36 15.66 27.64
N THR A 221 3.20 16.27 27.39
CA THR A 221 3.10 17.47 26.54
C THR A 221 3.78 18.67 27.21
N ARG A 222 3.56 18.86 28.52
CA ARG A 222 4.22 19.91 29.31
C ARG A 222 5.74 19.76 29.35
N TYR A 223 6.25 18.53 29.39
CA TYR A 223 7.69 18.24 29.34
C TYR A 223 8.29 18.32 27.94
N GLY A 224 7.50 18.63 26.90
CA GLY A 224 8.00 18.74 25.52
C GLY A 224 8.45 17.43 24.90
N ILE A 225 8.10 16.28 25.50
CA ILE A 225 8.40 14.92 25.00
C ILE A 225 7.37 14.49 23.94
N ILE A 226 6.16 15.05 24.03
CA ILE A 226 5.10 14.94 23.03
C ILE A 226 4.72 16.36 22.61
N SER A 227 4.62 16.60 21.30
CA SER A 227 3.98 17.80 20.75
C SER A 227 2.56 17.44 20.35
N ILE A 228 1.60 18.29 20.73
CA ILE A 228 0.26 18.25 20.17
C ILE A 228 0.23 19.31 19.08
N LYS A 229 0.32 18.88 17.82
CA LYS A 229 0.11 19.79 16.69
C LYS A 229 -1.36 19.92 16.41
N GLN A 230 -1.77 21.15 16.16
CA GLN A 230 -3.07 21.53 15.68
C GLN A 230 -2.90 21.83 14.19
N GLU A 231 -3.32 20.91 13.32
CA GLU A 231 -3.27 21.16 11.89
C GLU A 231 -4.56 21.89 11.50
N ILE A 232 -4.47 23.19 11.23
CA ILE A 232 -5.57 23.96 10.63
C ILE A 232 -5.45 23.76 9.13
N LEU A 233 -6.37 23.00 8.54
CA LEU A 233 -6.58 22.99 7.10
C LEU A 233 -7.12 24.37 6.70
N THR A 234 -6.21 25.29 6.35
CA THR A 234 -6.60 26.55 5.72
C THR A 234 -6.92 26.25 4.26
N ASP A 235 -8.18 26.42 3.88
CA ASP A 235 -8.59 26.56 2.49
C ASP A 235 -7.91 27.81 1.93
N LYS A 236 -6.77 27.62 1.26
CA LYS A 236 -6.27 28.58 0.27
C LYS A 236 -6.51 28.00 -1.11
N ASP A 237 -7.76 27.92 -1.52
CA ASP A 237 -8.15 27.55 -2.89
C ASP A 237 -9.40 28.34 -3.33
N GLU A 238 -9.43 29.65 -3.08
CA GLU A 238 -10.24 30.57 -3.91
C GLU A 238 -9.47 30.87 -5.20
N LEU A 239 -9.40 29.89 -6.11
CA LEU A 239 -9.04 30.15 -7.50
C LEU A 239 -9.66 29.10 -8.44
N ALA A 240 -10.92 28.71 -8.18
CA ALA A 240 -11.60 27.65 -8.93
C ALA A 240 -12.50 28.16 -10.08
N ASN A 241 -12.64 29.46 -10.30
CA ASN A 241 -13.60 30.00 -11.28
C ASN A 241 -13.01 30.76 -12.48
N THR A 242 -11.72 30.58 -12.79
CA THR A 242 -11.14 31.19 -14.00
C THR A 242 -10.38 30.15 -14.83
N ILE A 243 -11.11 29.24 -15.49
CA ILE A 243 -10.56 28.54 -16.67
C ILE A 243 -10.94 29.37 -17.90
N ALA A 244 -10.24 30.49 -18.04
CA ALA A 244 -10.12 31.20 -19.31
C ALA A 244 -8.66 31.64 -19.37
N LEU A 245 -7.87 30.94 -20.19
CA LEU A 245 -6.42 31.09 -20.41
C LEU A 245 -5.55 30.48 -19.29
N LEU A 246 -5.04 29.27 -19.55
CA LEU A 246 -3.87 28.72 -18.87
C LEU A 246 -2.72 29.73 -19.00
N PRO A 247 -2.06 30.17 -17.91
CA PRO A 247 -0.86 31.00 -18.02
C PRO A 247 0.26 30.24 -18.75
N PRO A 248 1.23 30.94 -19.35
CA PRO A 248 2.33 30.31 -20.05
C PRO A 248 3.06 29.35 -19.11
N LEU A 249 3.23 28.12 -19.61
CA LEU A 249 4.00 27.08 -18.93
C LEU A 249 5.38 27.62 -18.60
N ILE A 250 5.84 27.43 -17.36
CA ILE A 250 7.27 27.56 -17.07
C ILE A 250 7.95 26.51 -17.95
N PRO A 251 8.88 26.89 -18.85
CA PRO A 251 9.60 25.93 -19.65
C PRO A 251 10.22 24.89 -18.72
N PHE A 252 10.11 23.63 -19.08
CA PHE A 252 10.84 22.58 -18.38
C PHE A 252 12.31 23.00 -18.30
N GLY A 253 12.87 23.09 -17.09
CA GLY A 253 14.29 23.43 -16.89
C GLY A 253 15.26 22.33 -17.38
N TYR A 254 14.82 21.50 -18.33
CA TYR A 254 15.55 20.40 -18.93
C TYR A 254 15.22 20.29 -20.42
N THR A 255 16.19 19.85 -21.21
CA THR A 255 16.02 19.53 -22.62
C THR A 255 15.84 18.02 -22.79
N LEU A 256 14.81 17.62 -23.55
CA LEU A 256 14.62 16.21 -23.90
C LEU A 256 15.71 15.73 -24.84
N THR A 257 16.20 14.51 -24.64
CA THR A 257 17.06 13.83 -25.63
C THR A 257 16.23 13.45 -26.87
N GLU A 258 16.89 13.15 -27.99
CA GLU A 258 16.19 12.70 -29.20
C GLU A 258 15.36 11.43 -28.95
N GLU A 259 15.90 10.43 -28.24
CA GLU A 259 15.15 9.25 -27.81
C GLU A 259 13.87 9.62 -27.02
N GLN A 260 13.97 10.58 -26.09
CA GLN A 260 12.81 11.02 -25.30
C GLN A 260 11.79 11.77 -26.16
N LYS A 261 12.23 12.62 -27.10
CA LYS A 261 11.35 13.36 -28.03
C LYS A 261 10.54 12.41 -28.92
N GLU A 262 11.18 11.37 -29.46
CA GLU A 262 10.50 10.35 -30.25
C GLU A 262 9.41 9.64 -29.45
N VAL A 263 9.75 9.21 -28.23
CA VAL A 263 8.80 8.53 -27.33
C VAL A 263 7.64 9.46 -26.96
N VAL A 264 7.91 10.71 -26.59
CA VAL A 264 6.86 11.69 -26.24
C VAL A 264 5.95 11.96 -27.44
N THR A 265 6.51 12.10 -28.65
CA THR A 265 5.73 12.33 -29.88
C THR A 265 4.79 11.17 -30.15
N LEU A 266 5.28 9.93 -30.04
CA LEU A 266 4.46 8.73 -30.20
C LEU A 266 3.34 8.68 -29.16
N LEU A 267 3.66 8.87 -27.88
CA LEU A 267 2.67 8.79 -26.80
C LEU A 267 1.61 9.91 -26.90
N LYS A 268 1.99 11.13 -27.28
CA LYS A 268 1.04 12.23 -27.53
C LYS A 268 0.10 11.91 -28.70
N LYS A 269 0.61 11.30 -29.78
CA LYS A 269 -0.23 10.84 -30.90
C LYS A 269 -1.24 9.77 -30.46
N GLU A 270 -0.84 8.83 -29.61
CA GLU A 270 -1.75 7.80 -29.09
C GLU A 270 -2.79 8.37 -28.11
N LEU A 271 -2.41 9.35 -27.28
CA LEU A 271 -3.37 10.06 -26.42
C LEU A 271 -4.49 10.73 -27.23
N GLN A 272 -4.15 11.35 -28.36
CA GLN A 272 -5.12 12.04 -29.22
C GLN A 272 -6.16 11.10 -29.85
N LYS A 273 -5.86 9.79 -29.96
CA LYS A 273 -6.81 8.81 -30.50
C LYS A 273 -7.97 8.50 -29.55
N ASN A 274 -7.88 8.88 -28.27
CA ASN A 274 -8.88 8.55 -27.24
C ASN A 274 -9.24 7.05 -27.24
N GLN A 275 -8.22 6.19 -27.31
CA GLN A 275 -8.35 4.74 -27.25
C GLN A 275 -7.47 4.20 -26.13
N ALA A 276 -7.99 3.24 -25.38
CA ALA A 276 -7.23 2.57 -24.34
C ALA A 276 -5.99 1.90 -24.93
N LYS A 277 -4.81 2.35 -24.51
CA LYS A 277 -3.54 1.79 -24.96
C LYS A 277 -2.59 1.64 -23.79
N THR A 278 -1.86 0.53 -23.75
CA THR A 278 -0.85 0.28 -22.71
C THR A 278 0.54 0.27 -23.33
N PHE A 279 1.45 1.03 -22.71
CA PHE A 279 2.86 1.07 -23.06
C PHE A 279 3.73 0.68 -21.87
N LEU A 280 4.74 -0.15 -22.12
CA LEU A 280 5.89 -0.31 -21.25
C LEU A 280 6.96 0.70 -21.66
N LEU A 281 7.28 1.65 -20.77
CA LEU A 281 8.44 2.53 -20.87
C LEU A 281 9.64 1.83 -20.25
N PHE A 282 10.38 1.11 -21.10
CA PHE A 282 11.57 0.35 -20.71
C PHE A 282 12.82 1.23 -20.84
N GLY A 283 13.24 1.83 -19.73
CA GLY A 283 14.39 2.73 -19.72
C GLY A 283 15.32 2.44 -18.56
N ILE A 284 16.62 2.31 -18.85
CA ILE A 284 17.65 2.04 -17.83
C ILE A 284 17.63 3.06 -16.69
N THR A 285 18.23 2.72 -15.55
CA THR A 285 18.28 3.64 -14.40
C THR A 285 19.01 4.94 -14.80
N GLY A 286 18.35 6.09 -14.63
CA GLY A 286 18.90 7.39 -15.04
C GLY A 286 18.55 7.84 -16.48
N SER A 287 17.72 7.10 -17.21
CA SER A 287 17.24 7.46 -18.57
C SER A 287 16.25 8.64 -18.64
N GLY A 288 15.86 9.24 -17.49
CA GLY A 288 14.96 10.39 -17.48
C GLY A 288 13.48 10.09 -17.71
N LYS A 289 12.98 8.89 -17.36
CA LYS A 289 11.55 8.52 -17.47
C LYS A 289 10.58 9.57 -16.92
N THR A 290 10.94 10.23 -15.82
CA THR A 290 10.13 11.29 -15.20
C THR A 290 9.86 12.46 -16.16
N ALA A 291 10.81 12.84 -17.01
CA ALA A 291 10.61 13.91 -18.00
C ALA A 291 9.46 13.55 -18.97
N ILE A 292 9.42 12.30 -19.42
CA ILE A 292 8.33 11.79 -20.25
C ILE A 292 7.00 11.84 -19.49
N TYR A 293 6.97 11.45 -18.20
CA TYR A 293 5.73 11.53 -17.41
C TYR A 293 5.18 12.96 -17.35
N LEU A 294 6.05 13.96 -17.16
CA LEU A 294 5.66 15.36 -17.09
C LEU A 294 5.08 15.88 -18.42
N GLU A 295 5.67 15.48 -19.55
CA GLU A 295 5.15 15.78 -20.90
C GLU A 295 3.76 15.19 -21.15
N ILE A 296 3.54 13.95 -20.71
CA ILE A 296 2.24 13.27 -20.81
C ILE A 296 1.21 13.91 -19.89
N ILE A 297 1.61 14.31 -18.68
CA ILE A 297 0.74 15.05 -17.75
C ILE A 297 0.32 16.38 -18.38
N GLN A 298 1.27 17.12 -18.95
CA GLN A 298 0.99 18.40 -19.61
C GLN A 298 -0.05 18.23 -20.74
N GLU A 299 0.11 17.22 -21.59
CA GLU A 299 -0.81 16.97 -22.70
C GLU A 299 -2.22 16.62 -22.22
N CYS A 300 -2.34 15.76 -21.21
CA CYS A 300 -3.64 15.40 -20.63
C CYS A 300 -4.35 16.63 -20.06
N ILE A 301 -3.62 17.47 -19.32
CA ILE A 301 -4.23 18.65 -18.71
C ILE A 301 -4.65 19.66 -19.78
N ARG A 302 -3.88 19.84 -20.86
CA ARG A 302 -4.28 20.65 -22.03
C ARG A 302 -5.61 20.18 -22.62
N ASN A 303 -5.85 18.87 -22.61
CA ASN A 303 -7.09 18.26 -23.07
C ASN A 303 -8.19 18.20 -22.00
N ASN A 304 -8.03 18.91 -20.87
CA ASN A 304 -8.92 18.92 -19.71
C ASN A 304 -9.15 17.51 -19.11
N GLN A 305 -8.17 16.62 -19.24
CA GLN A 305 -8.19 15.26 -18.71
C GLN A 305 -7.34 15.15 -17.45
N SER A 306 -7.83 14.37 -16.48
CA SER A 306 -7.11 14.12 -15.23
C SER A 306 -6.08 13.00 -15.39
N VAL A 307 -5.04 13.02 -14.55
CA VAL A 307 -3.95 12.03 -14.57
C VAL A 307 -3.76 11.39 -13.20
N LEU A 308 -3.58 10.07 -13.19
CA LEU A 308 -3.18 9.29 -12.02
C LEU A 308 -1.72 8.90 -12.12
N VAL A 309 -0.90 9.30 -11.15
CA VAL A 309 0.51 8.92 -11.06
C VAL A 309 0.71 8.08 -9.81
N LEU A 310 1.09 6.82 -10.01
CA LEU A 310 1.29 5.86 -8.94
C LEU A 310 2.78 5.60 -8.74
N ALA A 311 3.21 5.74 -7.51
CA ALA A 311 4.54 5.37 -7.05
C ALA A 311 4.44 4.22 -6.04
N PRO A 312 5.48 3.38 -5.92
CA PRO A 312 5.45 2.24 -5.02
C PRO A 312 5.46 2.63 -3.54
N GLU A 313 6.04 3.78 -3.19
CA GLU A 313 6.16 4.25 -1.81
C GLU A 313 5.81 5.73 -1.68
N VAL A 314 5.48 6.15 -0.45
CA VAL A 314 5.03 7.51 -0.16
C VAL A 314 6.13 8.54 -0.40
N ALA A 315 7.39 8.20 -0.10
CA ALA A 315 8.53 9.09 -0.35
C ALA A 315 8.69 9.41 -1.85
N LEU A 316 8.54 8.41 -2.72
CA LEU A 316 8.54 8.60 -4.18
C LEU A 316 7.33 9.43 -4.65
N ALA A 317 6.15 9.16 -4.10
CA ALA A 317 4.95 9.92 -4.41
C ALA A 317 5.09 11.40 -4.04
N LEU A 318 5.67 11.71 -2.87
CA LEU A 318 5.97 13.07 -2.43
C LEU A 318 6.98 13.77 -3.34
N LYS A 319 8.04 13.06 -3.74
CA LYS A 319 9.04 13.57 -4.68
C LYS A 319 8.39 13.95 -6.03
N LEU A 320 7.63 13.03 -6.61
CA LEU A 320 6.91 13.29 -7.87
C LEU A 320 5.91 14.43 -7.70
N GLN A 321 5.21 14.52 -6.57
CA GLN A 321 4.32 15.64 -6.29
C GLN A 321 5.07 16.98 -6.27
N HIS A 322 6.24 17.03 -5.64
CA HIS A 322 7.05 18.24 -5.60
C HIS A 322 7.51 18.65 -7.01
N GLU A 323 8.05 17.71 -7.80
CA GLU A 323 8.45 17.96 -9.18
C GLU A 323 7.28 18.46 -10.04
N ILE A 324 6.10 17.85 -9.92
CA ILE A 324 4.89 18.25 -10.64
C ILE A 324 4.41 19.64 -10.19
N LYS A 325 4.39 19.95 -8.90
CA LYS A 325 3.96 21.26 -8.40
C LYS A 325 4.90 22.39 -8.81
N THR A 326 6.19 22.11 -8.93
CA THR A 326 7.18 23.09 -9.41
C THR A 326 6.94 23.45 -10.87
N VAL A 327 6.58 22.46 -11.70
CA VAL A 327 6.27 22.68 -13.13
C VAL A 327 4.86 23.25 -13.32
N PHE A 328 3.89 22.79 -12.52
CA PHE A 328 2.47 23.08 -12.67
C PHE A 328 1.84 23.65 -11.40
N PRO A 329 2.21 24.88 -10.97
CA PRO A 329 1.77 25.44 -9.69
C PRO A 329 0.26 25.69 -9.60
N ILE A 330 -0.41 25.89 -10.74
CA ILE A 330 -1.83 26.27 -10.81
C ILE A 330 -2.74 25.04 -10.93
N ILE A 331 -2.22 23.89 -11.34
CA ILE A 331 -3.03 22.68 -11.56
C ILE A 331 -3.35 22.05 -10.19
N PRO A 332 -4.61 21.70 -9.90
CA PRO A 332 -4.96 20.97 -8.69
C PRO A 332 -4.19 19.65 -8.61
N CYS A 333 -3.32 19.55 -7.60
CA CYS A 333 -2.38 18.44 -7.44
C CYS A 333 -2.51 17.84 -6.04
N TYR A 334 -3.15 16.67 -5.95
CA TYR A 334 -3.49 16.02 -4.68
C TYR A 334 -2.65 14.76 -4.43
N LEU A 335 -2.37 14.49 -3.15
CA LEU A 335 -1.64 13.31 -2.71
C LEU A 335 -2.58 12.32 -2.02
N SER A 336 -2.48 11.04 -2.35
CA SER A 336 -3.24 9.97 -1.69
C SER A 336 -2.38 8.77 -1.29
N HIS A 337 -2.40 8.41 -0.01
CA HIS A 337 -1.67 7.25 0.49
C HIS A 337 -2.29 6.58 1.72
N GLY A 338 -1.81 5.38 2.03
CA GLY A 338 -2.29 4.53 3.12
C GLY A 338 -2.23 5.18 4.51
N TYR A 339 -1.19 5.97 4.80
CA TYR A 339 -1.00 6.61 6.12
C TYR A 339 -1.94 7.78 6.43
N GLN A 340 -2.67 8.32 5.43
CA GLN A 340 -3.64 9.39 5.70
C GLN A 340 -4.75 8.91 6.64
N SER A 341 -5.17 9.81 7.53
CA SER A 341 -6.27 9.56 8.46
C SER A 341 -7.57 9.29 7.71
N SER A 342 -8.56 8.68 8.38
CA SER A 342 -9.86 8.44 7.76
C SER A 342 -10.56 9.74 7.34
N GLN A 343 -10.32 10.83 8.07
CA GLN A 343 -10.87 12.15 7.77
C GLN A 343 -10.21 12.75 6.53
N GLN A 344 -8.86 12.80 6.49
CA GLN A 344 -8.11 13.32 5.32
C GLN A 344 -8.50 12.59 4.02
N LYS A 345 -8.70 11.28 4.08
CA LYS A 345 -9.17 10.50 2.92
C LYS A 345 -10.60 10.84 2.52
N GLU A 346 -11.47 11.11 3.47
CA GLU A 346 -12.84 11.54 3.19
C GLU A 346 -12.88 12.94 2.57
N ASP A 347 -12.14 13.89 3.13
CA ASP A 347 -12.07 15.25 2.63
C ASP A 347 -11.54 15.27 1.19
N LEU A 348 -10.46 14.53 0.93
CA LEU A 348 -9.92 14.36 -0.41
C LEU A 348 -10.94 13.69 -1.35
N PHE A 349 -11.64 12.65 -0.90
CA PHE A 349 -12.65 11.98 -1.70
C PHE A 349 -13.77 12.94 -2.10
N ARG A 350 -14.30 13.71 -1.14
CA ARG A 350 -15.35 14.72 -1.40
C ARG A 350 -14.84 15.84 -2.29
N LYS A 351 -13.61 16.33 -2.08
CA LYS A 351 -12.97 17.37 -2.91
C LYS A 351 -12.86 16.92 -4.37
N ILE A 352 -12.49 15.66 -4.62
CA ILE A 352 -12.39 15.11 -5.98
C ILE A 352 -13.76 15.00 -6.66
N VAL A 353 -14.81 14.65 -5.91
CA VAL A 353 -16.18 14.56 -6.43
C VAL A 353 -16.75 15.95 -6.77
N LYS A 354 -16.52 16.95 -5.91
CA LYS A 354 -17.04 18.32 -6.10
C LYS A 354 -16.34 19.03 -7.26
N ASN A 355 -15.02 18.93 -7.36
CA ASN A 355 -14.26 19.66 -8.39
C ASN A 355 -14.17 18.82 -9.67
N GLN A 356 -14.85 19.19 -10.75
CA GLN A 356 -14.80 18.45 -12.03
C GLN A 356 -13.70 18.94 -12.99
N VAL A 357 -12.82 19.85 -12.54
CA VAL A 357 -11.68 20.32 -13.32
C VAL A 357 -10.59 19.25 -13.46
N ALA A 358 -9.81 19.33 -14.54
CA ALA A 358 -8.62 18.48 -14.71
C ALA A 358 -7.67 18.62 -13.52
N LYS A 359 -7.18 17.48 -13.02
CA LYS A 359 -6.34 17.42 -11.83
C LYS A 359 -5.32 16.30 -11.93
N VAL A 360 -4.24 16.43 -11.18
CA VAL A 360 -3.23 15.39 -11.03
C VAL A 360 -3.35 14.75 -9.66
N ILE A 361 -3.53 13.43 -9.65
CA ILE A 361 -3.56 12.64 -8.43
C ILE A 361 -2.27 11.85 -8.37
N ILE A 362 -1.42 12.15 -7.38
CA ILE A 362 -0.22 11.37 -7.09
C ILE A 362 -0.46 10.52 -5.85
N GLY A 363 -0.01 9.27 -5.87
CA GLY A 363 -0.16 8.45 -4.68
C GLY A 363 0.44 7.07 -4.78
N THR A 364 0.14 6.25 -3.78
CA THR A 364 0.43 4.82 -3.81
C THR A 364 -0.76 4.03 -4.38
N ARG A 365 -0.69 2.70 -4.34
CA ARG A 365 -1.73 1.80 -4.88
C ARG A 365 -3.18 2.14 -4.52
N SER A 366 -3.46 2.73 -3.35
CA SER A 366 -4.83 3.07 -2.93
C SER A 366 -5.43 4.26 -3.68
N ALA A 367 -4.61 5.12 -4.30
CA ALA A 367 -5.08 6.27 -5.08
C ALA A 367 -5.96 5.85 -6.27
N LEU A 368 -5.79 4.62 -6.76
CA LEU A 368 -6.62 4.00 -7.80
C LEU A 368 -8.10 3.85 -7.42
N PHE A 369 -8.49 4.05 -6.16
CA PHE A 369 -9.90 4.00 -5.74
C PHE A 369 -10.54 5.37 -5.57
N LEU A 370 -9.82 6.45 -5.89
CA LEU A 370 -10.43 7.78 -5.90
C LEU A 370 -11.44 7.88 -7.06
N PRO A 371 -12.56 8.60 -6.88
CA PRO A 371 -13.67 8.66 -7.83
C PRO A 371 -13.36 9.64 -8.97
N LEU A 372 -12.19 9.48 -9.59
CA LEU A 372 -11.71 10.32 -10.68
C LEU A 372 -12.41 9.97 -12.00
N THR A 373 -13.04 10.96 -12.60
CA THR A 373 -13.66 10.92 -13.93
C THR A 373 -12.73 11.55 -14.98
N ASN A 374 -13.01 11.31 -16.26
CA ASN A 374 -12.25 11.87 -17.41
C ASN A 374 -10.72 11.69 -17.30
N ILE A 375 -10.26 10.44 -17.18
CA ILE A 375 -8.84 10.12 -17.05
C ILE A 375 -8.21 10.04 -18.43
N GLY A 376 -7.19 10.86 -18.70
CA GLY A 376 -6.42 10.81 -19.95
C GLY A 376 -5.24 9.85 -19.87
N SER A 377 -4.63 9.75 -18.68
CA SER A 377 -3.48 8.87 -18.47
C SER A 377 -3.40 8.31 -17.05
N ILE A 378 -2.91 7.08 -16.95
CA ILE A 378 -2.52 6.43 -15.69
C ILE A 378 -1.05 6.01 -15.84
N ILE A 379 -0.20 6.51 -14.96
CA ILE A 379 1.24 6.27 -14.97
C ILE A 379 1.61 5.45 -13.73
N LEU A 380 2.28 4.32 -13.92
CA LEU A 380 2.84 3.52 -12.84
C LEU A 380 4.36 3.58 -12.94
N ASP A 381 5.00 4.30 -12.01
CA ASP A 381 6.44 4.31 -11.91
C ASP A 381 6.94 3.09 -11.12
N GLU A 382 8.08 2.53 -11.54
CA GLU A 382 8.66 1.29 -11.02
C GLU A 382 7.63 0.13 -10.98
N GLU A 383 6.94 -0.13 -12.10
CA GLU A 383 5.81 -1.08 -12.20
C GLU A 383 6.10 -2.50 -11.67
N HIS A 384 7.38 -2.89 -11.64
CA HIS A 384 7.85 -4.17 -11.16
C HIS A 384 7.75 -4.33 -9.63
N ASP A 385 7.55 -3.24 -8.88
CA ASP A 385 7.57 -3.24 -7.43
C ASP A 385 6.43 -4.07 -6.82
N ALA A 386 6.80 -4.96 -5.89
CA ALA A 386 5.86 -5.79 -5.14
C ALA A 386 4.87 -4.97 -4.28
N SER A 387 5.18 -3.71 -3.94
CA SER A 387 4.27 -2.84 -3.19
C SER A 387 3.00 -2.51 -3.97
N PHE A 388 2.93 -2.78 -5.27
CA PHE A 388 1.68 -2.64 -6.03
C PHE A 388 0.65 -3.75 -5.76
N LYS A 389 1.01 -4.82 -5.02
CA LYS A 389 0.05 -5.79 -4.50
C LYS A 389 -0.35 -5.49 -3.05
N GLN A 390 -1.64 -5.37 -2.80
CA GLN A 390 -2.21 -5.35 -1.45
C GLN A 390 -2.45 -6.79 -0.96
N GLY A 391 -1.94 -7.15 0.22
CA GLY A 391 -2.13 -8.46 0.85
C GLY A 391 -3.16 -8.50 1.99
N GLU A 392 -3.63 -7.35 2.48
CA GLU A 392 -4.53 -7.27 3.64
C GLU A 392 -5.90 -6.70 3.29
N ARG A 393 -6.94 -7.17 4.02
CA ARG A 393 -8.37 -6.79 3.90
C ARG A 393 -8.99 -7.12 2.54
N LEU A 394 -8.55 -6.43 1.48
CA LEU A 394 -8.90 -6.66 0.09
C LEU A 394 -7.60 -6.96 -0.67
N ILE A 395 -7.44 -8.18 -1.14
CA ILE A 395 -6.28 -8.55 -1.94
C ILE A 395 -6.51 -8.05 -3.36
N TYR A 396 -5.61 -7.24 -3.91
CA TYR A 396 -5.67 -6.79 -5.30
C TYR A 396 -4.29 -6.41 -5.82
N HIS A 397 -4.14 -6.37 -7.14
CA HIS A 397 -2.94 -5.86 -7.80
C HIS A 397 -3.26 -4.51 -8.47
N ALA A 398 -2.49 -3.47 -8.15
CA ALA A 398 -2.69 -2.11 -8.68
C ALA A 398 -2.63 -2.07 -10.21
N LYS A 399 -1.65 -2.75 -10.85
CA LYS A 399 -1.55 -2.91 -12.31
C LYS A 399 -2.86 -3.38 -12.97
N GLU A 400 -3.55 -4.35 -12.39
CA GLU A 400 -4.81 -4.87 -12.94
C GLU A 400 -5.93 -3.82 -12.87
N ILE A 401 -6.02 -3.09 -11.75
CA ILE A 401 -7.00 -2.03 -11.58
C ILE A 401 -6.68 -0.84 -12.48
N ALA A 402 -5.40 -0.49 -12.61
CA ALA A 402 -4.93 0.57 -13.51
C ALA A 402 -5.27 0.24 -14.97
N TRP A 403 -5.01 -1.00 -15.40
CA TRP A 403 -5.42 -1.48 -16.72
C TRP A 403 -6.93 -1.40 -16.92
N PHE A 404 -7.70 -1.88 -15.96
CA PHE A 404 -9.16 -1.82 -16.05
C PHE A 404 -9.68 -0.38 -16.13
N ARG A 405 -9.16 0.54 -15.31
CA ARG A 405 -9.52 1.96 -15.34
C ARG A 405 -9.08 2.65 -16.64
N ALA A 406 -7.92 2.29 -17.18
CA ALA A 406 -7.46 2.81 -18.46
C ALA A 406 -8.38 2.38 -19.60
N VAL A 407 -8.81 1.12 -19.61
CA VAL A 407 -9.80 0.61 -20.56
C VAL A 407 -11.14 1.32 -20.42
N GLN A 408 -11.65 1.49 -19.19
CA GLN A 408 -12.93 2.18 -18.95
C GLN A 408 -12.93 3.64 -19.40
N SER A 409 -11.81 4.35 -19.22
CA SER A 409 -11.70 5.77 -19.54
C SER A 409 -11.11 6.05 -20.92
N ASN A 410 -10.82 5.01 -21.72
CA ASN A 410 -10.02 5.13 -22.96
C ASN A 410 -8.68 5.86 -22.77
N ALA A 411 -8.05 5.66 -21.61
CA ALA A 411 -6.84 6.34 -21.21
C ALA A 411 -5.57 5.61 -21.67
N LEU A 412 -4.47 6.35 -21.72
CA LEU A 412 -3.13 5.78 -21.85
C LEU A 412 -2.68 5.19 -20.50
N LEU A 413 -2.29 3.91 -20.48
CA LEU A 413 -1.59 3.30 -19.34
C LEU A 413 -0.09 3.24 -19.64
N LEU A 414 0.71 3.98 -18.88
CA LEU A 414 2.17 3.99 -19.01
C LEU A 414 2.80 3.26 -17.82
N LEU A 415 3.44 2.14 -18.10
CA LEU A 415 4.16 1.32 -17.12
C LEU A 415 5.66 1.64 -17.23
N GLY A 416 6.23 2.35 -16.26
CA GLY A 416 7.63 2.72 -16.25
C GLY A 416 8.49 1.72 -15.48
N SER A 417 9.59 1.25 -16.08
CA SER A 417 10.53 0.39 -15.37
C SER A 417 11.91 0.36 -16.03
N ALA A 418 12.94 0.22 -15.20
CA ALA A 418 14.28 -0.18 -15.66
C ALA A 418 14.46 -1.70 -15.68
N THR A 419 13.67 -2.42 -14.88
CA THR A 419 13.70 -3.88 -14.73
C THR A 419 12.28 -4.40 -14.71
N PRO A 420 11.58 -4.44 -15.86
CA PRO A 420 10.16 -4.81 -15.93
C PRO A 420 9.84 -6.14 -15.24
N ASP A 421 8.62 -6.28 -14.73
CA ASP A 421 8.09 -7.57 -14.27
C ASP A 421 8.05 -8.53 -15.45
N ILE A 422 8.45 -9.78 -15.22
CA ILE A 422 8.58 -10.78 -16.29
C ILE A 422 7.24 -10.99 -17.02
N LYS A 423 6.12 -10.86 -16.32
CA LYS A 423 4.80 -10.94 -16.95
C LYS A 423 4.52 -9.77 -17.88
N THR A 424 4.89 -8.56 -17.47
CA THR A 424 4.75 -7.35 -18.28
C THR A 424 5.60 -7.46 -19.54
N PHE A 425 6.86 -7.89 -19.41
CA PHE A 425 7.75 -8.05 -20.56
C PHE A 425 7.32 -9.18 -21.49
N HIS A 426 6.86 -10.31 -20.94
CA HIS A 426 6.27 -11.38 -21.75
C HIS A 426 5.00 -10.94 -22.49
N ALA A 427 4.17 -10.08 -21.90
CA ALA A 427 3.02 -9.50 -22.58
C ALA A 427 3.44 -8.57 -23.74
N VAL A 428 4.59 -7.88 -23.62
CA VAL A 428 5.20 -7.13 -24.72
C VAL A 428 5.66 -8.06 -25.84
N GLU A 429 6.40 -9.13 -25.52
CA GLU A 429 6.88 -10.07 -26.55
C GLU A 429 5.74 -10.76 -27.31
N ASN A 430 4.59 -10.93 -26.67
CA ASN A 430 3.38 -11.48 -27.29
C ASN A 430 2.47 -10.39 -27.92
N ASN A 431 2.98 -9.17 -28.15
CA ASN A 431 2.25 -8.06 -28.76
C ASN A 431 0.95 -7.62 -28.04
N LYS A 432 0.79 -7.97 -26.75
CA LYS A 432 -0.37 -7.54 -25.94
C LYS A 432 -0.18 -6.13 -25.37
N ILE A 433 1.06 -5.71 -25.19
CA ILE A 433 1.46 -4.39 -24.68
C ILE A 433 2.51 -3.82 -25.63
N SER A 434 2.43 -2.53 -25.94
CA SER A 434 3.44 -1.86 -26.76
C SER A 434 4.64 -1.46 -25.90
N ILE A 435 5.84 -1.35 -26.47
CA ILE A 435 7.06 -0.98 -25.75
C ILE A 435 7.70 0.25 -26.37
N VAL A 436 8.20 1.15 -25.53
CA VAL A 436 9.07 2.26 -25.89
C VAL A 436 10.34 2.15 -25.05
N LYS A 437 11.50 2.27 -25.68
CA LYS A 437 12.80 2.00 -25.06
C LYS A 437 13.62 3.28 -24.91
N LEU A 438 14.32 3.39 -23.78
CA LEU A 438 15.35 4.41 -23.56
C LEU A 438 16.66 3.70 -23.24
N HIS A 439 17.64 3.82 -24.12
CA HIS A 439 18.87 3.04 -24.08
C HIS A 439 19.97 3.73 -23.26
N SER A 440 19.92 5.05 -23.19
CA SER A 440 21.01 5.87 -22.67
C SER A 440 20.64 6.61 -21.38
N ARG A 441 21.63 6.83 -20.49
CA ARG A 441 21.47 7.72 -19.33
C ARG A 441 21.49 9.17 -19.79
N VAL A 442 20.64 10.00 -19.18
CA VAL A 442 20.73 11.46 -19.35
C VAL A 442 22.04 11.92 -18.71
N GLY A 443 22.92 12.55 -19.50
CA GLY A 443 24.24 13.04 -19.04
C GLY A 443 25.42 12.07 -19.22
N GLY A 444 25.25 10.91 -19.86
CA GLY A 444 26.38 10.08 -20.34
C GLY A 444 27.14 9.24 -19.30
N GLY A 445 26.72 9.19 -18.04
CA GLY A 445 27.40 8.41 -17.00
C GLY A 445 27.44 6.90 -17.26
N VAL A 446 28.55 6.25 -16.91
CA VAL A 446 28.77 4.79 -17.08
C VAL A 446 28.03 3.99 -16.00
N LEU A 447 27.57 2.78 -16.33
CA LEU A 447 27.03 1.85 -15.33
C LEU A 447 28.14 1.40 -14.36
N PRO A 448 27.83 1.24 -13.06
CA PRO A 448 28.84 0.89 -12.08
C PRO A 448 29.36 -0.53 -12.28
N THR A 449 30.62 -0.75 -11.90
CA THR A 449 31.23 -2.08 -11.92
C THR A 449 30.69 -2.91 -10.75
N ILE A 450 30.33 -4.17 -11.01
CA ILE A 450 29.78 -5.07 -9.99
C ILE A 450 30.78 -6.21 -9.74
N LYS A 451 31.27 -6.31 -8.51
CA LYS A 451 32.17 -7.37 -8.05
C LYS A 451 31.45 -8.28 -7.06
N LEU A 452 31.54 -9.59 -7.30
CA LEU A 452 31.08 -10.61 -6.36
C LEU A 452 32.18 -10.90 -5.36
N ILE A 453 31.80 -10.98 -4.08
CA ILE A 453 32.71 -11.31 -2.98
C ILE A 453 32.20 -12.59 -2.32
N ASP A 454 33.06 -13.60 -2.29
CA ASP A 454 32.75 -14.88 -1.68
C ASP A 454 32.75 -14.77 -0.15
N SER A 455 31.59 -15.01 0.44
CA SER A 455 31.38 -14.97 1.90
C SER A 455 31.82 -16.25 2.60
N GLN A 456 32.19 -17.31 1.87
CA GLN A 456 32.80 -18.51 2.47
C GLN A 456 34.19 -18.23 3.08
N GLN A 457 34.85 -17.17 2.62
CA GLN A 457 36.17 -16.75 3.10
C GLN A 457 36.12 -15.87 4.37
N LEU A 458 34.93 -15.71 4.97
CA LEU A 458 34.79 -15.02 6.26
C LEU A 458 35.49 -15.80 7.37
N GLU A 459 36.33 -15.10 8.14
CA GLU A 459 37.13 -15.69 9.23
C GLU A 459 36.29 -16.36 10.32
N SER A 460 35.05 -15.91 10.51
CA SER A 460 34.09 -16.53 11.41
C SER A 460 32.65 -16.27 10.96
N LYS A 461 31.71 -17.07 11.48
CA LYS A 461 30.26 -16.87 11.24
C LYS A 461 29.71 -15.58 11.87
N ASP A 462 30.47 -14.96 12.76
CA ASP A 462 30.08 -13.74 13.46
C ASP A 462 30.47 -12.46 12.72
N VAL A 463 31.38 -12.52 11.75
CA VAL A 463 31.80 -11.37 10.93
C VAL A 463 30.81 -11.16 9.79
N THR A 464 30.36 -9.91 9.59
CA THR A 464 29.37 -9.60 8.55
C THR A 464 30.01 -9.18 7.22
N PHE A 465 31.21 -8.60 7.26
CA PHE A 465 31.90 -8.11 6.06
C PHE A 465 33.13 -8.93 5.71
N ALA A 466 33.29 -9.22 4.42
CA ALA A 466 34.55 -9.73 3.92
C ALA A 466 35.64 -8.64 4.04
N ARG A 467 36.91 -9.07 4.22
CA ARG A 467 38.05 -8.14 4.32
C ARG A 467 38.07 -7.15 3.17
N GLU A 468 37.86 -7.64 1.95
CA GLU A 468 37.84 -6.81 0.75
C GLU A 468 36.77 -5.70 0.82
N SER A 469 35.54 -6.02 1.24
CA SER A 469 34.47 -5.03 1.39
C SER A 469 34.82 -3.92 2.38
N LEU A 470 35.50 -4.25 3.48
CA LEU A 470 35.93 -3.28 4.48
C LEU A 470 37.09 -2.41 3.97
N THR A 471 38.04 -2.99 3.25
CA THR A 471 39.14 -2.24 2.64
C THR A 471 38.61 -1.22 1.65
N THR A 472 37.77 -1.63 0.70
CA THR A 472 37.17 -0.71 -0.28
C THR A 472 36.29 0.35 0.37
N LEU A 473 35.58 0.00 1.46
CA LEU A 473 34.82 0.99 2.23
C LEU A 473 35.75 2.07 2.82
N LYS A 474 36.86 1.68 3.45
CA LYS A 474 37.82 2.64 4.02
C LYS A 474 38.41 3.56 2.96
N GLU A 475 38.87 2.99 1.84
CA GLU A 475 39.41 3.75 0.71
C GLU A 475 38.40 4.78 0.18
N THR A 476 37.14 4.38 0.04
CA THR A 476 36.05 5.28 -0.41
C THR A 476 35.85 6.46 0.55
N LEU A 477 35.88 6.18 1.85
CA LEU A 477 35.65 7.19 2.89
C LEU A 477 36.84 8.14 3.07
N GLU A 478 38.07 7.66 2.89
CA GLU A 478 39.30 8.46 2.94
C GLU A 478 39.35 9.51 1.82
N VAL A 479 38.80 9.19 0.65
CA VAL A 479 38.67 10.13 -0.48
C VAL A 479 37.55 11.16 -0.26
N GLY A 480 36.79 11.04 0.83
CA GLY A 480 35.67 11.93 1.16
C GLY A 480 34.36 11.59 0.44
N GLU A 481 34.29 10.40 -0.18
CA GLU A 481 33.09 9.95 -0.88
C GLU A 481 32.12 9.24 0.07
N GLN A 482 30.92 8.91 -0.42
CA GLN A 482 29.88 8.27 0.38
C GLN A 482 29.64 6.83 -0.06
N ALA A 483 29.30 5.99 0.91
CA ALA A 483 28.97 4.57 0.71
C ALA A 483 27.56 4.24 1.22
N VAL A 484 26.91 3.31 0.51
CA VAL A 484 25.61 2.75 0.89
C VAL A 484 25.76 1.27 1.19
N ILE A 485 25.25 0.81 2.33
CA ILE A 485 25.27 -0.58 2.73
C ILE A 485 23.84 -1.12 2.74
N LEU A 486 23.56 -2.04 1.83
CA LEU A 486 22.26 -2.67 1.63
C LEU A 486 22.23 -4.06 2.25
N LEU A 487 21.27 -4.30 3.14
CA LEU A 487 20.92 -5.64 3.58
C LEU A 487 19.72 -6.14 2.75
N ASN A 488 19.90 -7.25 2.04
CA ASN A 488 18.83 -7.90 1.27
C ASN A 488 17.83 -8.63 2.19
N ARG A 489 17.18 -7.88 3.08
CA ARG A 489 16.27 -8.39 4.10
C ARG A 489 15.06 -7.48 4.26
N ARG A 490 13.86 -8.05 4.33
CA ARG A 490 12.68 -7.35 4.86
C ARG A 490 12.60 -7.58 6.37
N GLY A 491 12.86 -6.55 7.17
CA GLY A 491 12.23 -6.33 8.48
C GLY A 491 12.23 -7.49 9.50
N TYR A 492 13.33 -8.19 9.70
CA TYR A 492 13.48 -9.08 10.86
C TYR A 492 14.61 -8.56 11.74
N ALA A 493 14.27 -7.88 12.82
CA ALA A 493 15.23 -7.56 13.88
C ALA A 493 15.77 -8.85 14.54
N PRO A 494 17.00 -8.83 15.10
CA PRO A 494 17.70 -10.02 15.59
C PRO A 494 16.83 -10.84 16.53
N ILE A 495 16.74 -12.15 16.28
CA ILE A 495 15.96 -13.08 17.11
C ILE A 495 16.82 -13.48 18.29
N ILE A 496 16.28 -13.47 19.50
CA ILE A 496 17.04 -13.87 20.68
C ILE A 496 17.07 -15.38 20.84
N TYR A 497 18.26 -15.93 20.95
CA TYR A 497 18.56 -17.34 21.12
C TYR A 497 19.04 -17.63 22.54
N CYS A 498 18.50 -18.62 23.22
CA CYS A 498 19.02 -19.04 24.52
C CYS A 498 20.23 -19.95 24.33
N ILE A 499 21.36 -19.61 24.95
CA ILE A 499 22.60 -20.39 24.85
C ILE A 499 22.43 -21.75 25.55
N THR A 500 21.76 -21.76 26.69
CA THR A 500 21.57 -22.96 27.53
C THR A 500 20.72 -24.03 26.84
N CYS A 501 19.55 -23.67 26.31
CA CYS A 501 18.64 -24.67 25.68
C CYS A 501 18.64 -24.64 24.16
N ARG A 502 19.44 -23.76 23.54
CA ARG A 502 19.60 -23.68 22.09
C ARG A 502 18.31 -23.42 21.32
N LYS A 503 17.34 -22.73 21.95
CA LYS A 503 16.05 -22.35 21.35
C LYS A 503 15.92 -20.85 21.22
N SER A 504 15.36 -20.38 20.12
CA SER A 504 14.94 -18.99 19.94
C SER A 504 13.74 -18.67 20.83
N ILE A 505 13.68 -17.49 21.44
CA ILE A 505 12.47 -17.01 22.11
C ILE A 505 11.43 -16.70 21.04
N ARG A 506 10.29 -17.39 21.12
CA ARG A 506 9.20 -17.29 20.15
C ARG A 506 7.99 -16.57 20.73
N CYS A 507 7.26 -15.89 19.86
CA CYS A 507 6.01 -15.25 20.23
C CYS A 507 4.98 -16.32 20.58
N PRO A 508 4.35 -16.31 21.77
CA PRO A 508 3.36 -17.31 22.14
C PRO A 508 2.10 -17.26 21.25
N SER A 509 1.86 -16.13 20.58
CA SER A 509 0.71 -15.95 19.70
C SER A 509 1.03 -16.22 18.23
N CYS A 510 2.29 -16.16 17.80
CA CYS A 510 2.65 -16.32 16.38
C CYS A 510 3.63 -17.47 16.14
N ASP A 511 4.22 -18.07 17.18
CA ASP A 511 5.30 -19.07 17.09
C ASP A 511 6.46 -18.67 16.15
N VAL A 512 6.63 -17.36 15.92
CA VAL A 512 7.75 -16.76 15.20
C VAL A 512 8.78 -16.24 16.19
N GLY A 513 10.05 -16.21 15.79
CA GLY A 513 11.11 -15.60 16.61
C GLY A 513 10.75 -14.15 16.97
N MET A 514 10.92 -13.80 18.24
CA MET A 514 10.72 -12.43 18.69
C MET A 514 11.99 -11.63 18.47
N SER A 515 11.83 -10.42 17.94
CA SER A 515 12.92 -9.51 17.65
C SER A 515 13.29 -8.71 18.89
N TYR A 516 14.58 -8.63 19.20
CA TYR A 516 15.06 -7.80 20.31
C TYR A 516 15.26 -6.36 19.89
N HIS A 517 14.63 -5.45 20.63
CA HIS A 517 14.77 -4.02 20.52
C HIS A 517 15.60 -3.52 21.71
N LYS A 518 16.89 -3.28 21.47
CA LYS A 518 17.89 -2.95 22.51
C LYS A 518 17.51 -1.69 23.30
N ILE A 519 17.08 -0.64 22.60
CA ILE A 519 16.68 0.65 23.20
C ILE A 519 15.50 0.49 24.17
N GLN A 520 14.56 -0.41 23.85
CA GLN A 520 13.34 -0.62 24.64
C GLN A 520 13.49 -1.71 25.69
N GLU A 521 14.63 -2.41 25.70
CA GLU A 521 14.84 -3.60 26.54
C GLU A 521 13.66 -4.57 26.41
N SER A 522 13.24 -4.86 25.18
CA SER A 522 12.06 -5.68 24.94
C SER A 522 12.18 -6.55 23.69
N LEU A 523 11.51 -7.70 23.74
CA LEU A 523 11.28 -8.57 22.61
C LEU A 523 9.93 -8.22 21.99
N ILE A 524 9.91 -7.86 20.71
CA ILE A 524 8.70 -7.49 20.00
C ILE A 524 8.45 -8.50 18.87
N CYS A 525 7.20 -8.96 18.79
CA CYS A 525 6.73 -9.68 17.63
C CYS A 525 6.17 -8.68 16.61
N HIS A 526 6.88 -8.46 15.50
CA HIS A 526 6.45 -7.54 14.43
C HIS A 526 5.12 -7.94 13.75
N TYR A 527 4.69 -9.19 13.92
CA TYR A 527 3.45 -9.69 13.33
C TYR A 527 2.19 -9.36 14.14
N CYS A 528 2.27 -9.42 15.47
CA CYS A 528 1.11 -9.21 16.35
C CYS A 528 1.27 -8.03 17.32
N GLY A 529 2.44 -7.38 17.34
CA GLY A 529 2.75 -6.26 18.23
C GLY A 529 2.98 -6.65 19.69
N LYS A 530 2.94 -7.96 20.03
CA LYS A 530 3.17 -8.41 21.41
C LYS A 530 4.61 -8.09 21.82
N SER A 531 4.75 -7.39 22.94
CA SER A 531 6.03 -7.03 23.55
C SER A 531 6.23 -7.79 24.87
N ILE A 532 7.44 -8.26 25.13
CA ILE A 532 7.88 -8.89 26.39
C ILE A 532 9.13 -8.16 26.85
N ARG A 533 9.20 -7.75 28.12
CA ARG A 533 10.40 -7.12 28.68
C ARG A 533 11.59 -8.11 28.69
N PHE A 534 12.78 -7.61 28.38
CA PHE A 534 14.01 -8.38 28.29
C PHE A 534 15.17 -7.58 28.91
N PRO A 535 16.02 -8.14 29.79
CA PRO A 535 16.22 -9.58 30.01
C PRO A 535 15.10 -10.26 30.79
N CYS A 536 14.78 -11.50 30.41
CA CYS A 536 13.82 -12.36 31.11
C CYS A 536 14.33 -13.81 31.12
N PRO A 537 13.96 -14.65 32.11
CA PRO A 537 14.32 -16.06 32.11
C PRO A 537 13.78 -16.76 30.87
N CYS A 538 14.57 -17.66 30.28
CA CYS A 538 14.16 -18.41 29.10
C CYS A 538 12.83 -19.15 29.38
N PRO A 539 11.81 -19.04 28.52
CA PRO A 539 10.53 -19.71 28.74
C PRO A 539 10.64 -21.24 28.71
N PHE A 540 11.71 -21.78 28.12
CA PHE A 540 11.92 -23.23 27.97
C PHE A 540 12.78 -23.84 29.07
N CYS A 541 13.90 -23.21 29.45
CA CYS A 541 14.85 -23.77 30.42
C CYS A 541 15.16 -22.86 31.61
N LYS A 542 14.52 -21.68 31.69
CA LYS A 542 14.77 -20.64 32.70
C LYS A 542 16.19 -20.06 32.72
N GLY A 543 17.08 -20.47 31.82
CA GLY A 543 18.41 -19.86 31.64
C GLY A 543 18.32 -18.36 31.32
N THR A 544 19.33 -17.62 31.75
CA THR A 544 19.42 -16.15 31.60
C THR A 544 20.44 -15.73 30.53
N GLN A 545 21.16 -16.68 29.95
CA GLN A 545 22.16 -16.44 28.91
C GLN A 545 21.54 -16.52 27.52
N PHE A 546 21.69 -15.44 26.77
CA PHE A 546 21.10 -15.28 25.45
C PHE A 546 22.10 -14.68 24.45
N LEU A 547 21.95 -15.07 23.18
CA LEU A 547 22.69 -14.56 22.05
C LEU A 547 21.70 -13.97 21.03
N PRO A 548 21.83 -12.71 20.61
CA PRO A 548 21.09 -12.17 19.48
C PRO A 548 21.57 -12.84 18.19
N MET A 549 20.68 -13.55 17.50
CA MET A 549 20.93 -14.23 16.24
C MET A 549 20.22 -13.49 15.10
N GLY A 550 21.02 -12.93 14.19
CA GLY A 550 20.57 -12.30 12.96
C GLY A 550 21.41 -11.07 12.60
N GLN A 551 21.85 -11.00 11.35
CA GLN A 551 22.44 -9.80 10.77
C GLN A 551 21.32 -8.77 10.56
N GLY A 552 21.12 -7.90 11.55
CA GLY A 552 20.27 -6.71 11.44
C GLY A 552 21.08 -5.53 10.94
N THR A 553 20.40 -4.49 10.46
CA THR A 553 20.99 -3.17 10.17
C THR A 553 21.75 -2.61 11.38
N GLU A 554 21.32 -2.95 12.61
CA GLU A 554 21.99 -2.62 13.88
C GLU A 554 23.35 -3.28 14.05
N LYS A 555 23.46 -4.59 13.77
CA LYS A 555 24.74 -5.30 13.87
C LYS A 555 25.74 -4.74 12.86
N VAL A 556 25.25 -4.45 11.65
CA VAL A 556 26.05 -3.80 10.61
C VAL A 556 26.49 -2.40 11.05
N GLU A 557 25.61 -1.62 11.67
CA GLU A 557 25.94 -0.29 12.20
C GLU A 557 26.99 -0.37 13.33
N GLU A 558 26.86 -1.33 14.24
CA GLU A 558 27.84 -1.56 15.32
C GLU A 558 29.21 -1.97 14.77
N GLU A 559 29.26 -2.91 13.80
CA GLU A 559 30.52 -3.33 13.15
C GLU A 559 31.19 -2.18 12.40
N ILE A 560 30.44 -1.40 11.63
CA ILE A 560 30.99 -0.26 10.90
C ILE A 560 31.48 0.84 11.85
N ARG A 561 30.72 1.17 12.91
CA ARG A 561 31.15 2.15 13.92
C ARG A 561 32.41 1.73 14.68
N ALA A 562 32.63 0.44 14.86
CA ALA A 562 33.85 -0.07 15.50
C ALA A 562 35.09 0.08 14.61
N ILE A 563 34.91 0.20 13.29
CA ILE A 563 35.99 0.24 12.30
C ILE A 563 36.30 1.68 11.88
N LEU A 564 35.30 2.57 11.88
CA LEU A 564 35.45 3.96 11.48
C LEU A 564 35.97 4.86 12.62
N PRO A 565 36.61 6.00 12.29
CA PRO A 565 36.94 7.04 13.25
C PRO A 565 35.72 7.45 14.11
N SER A 566 35.96 7.83 15.37
CA SER A 566 34.89 8.11 16.35
C SER A 566 34.00 9.31 16.00
N ASP A 567 34.46 10.18 15.12
CA ASP A 567 33.76 11.34 14.56
C ASP A 567 32.94 11.03 13.30
N SER A 568 33.08 9.83 12.73
CA SER A 568 32.37 9.42 11.52
C SER A 568 30.88 9.19 11.77
N MET A 569 30.02 9.97 11.11
CA MET A 569 28.58 9.83 11.23
C MET A 569 28.06 8.69 10.34
N VAL A 570 27.48 7.66 10.95
CA VAL A 570 26.79 6.55 10.28
C VAL A 570 25.29 6.68 10.47
N LEU A 571 24.54 6.66 9.36
CA LEU A 571 23.08 6.74 9.34
C LEU A 571 22.45 5.38 9.05
N ARG A 572 21.27 5.13 9.63
CA ARG A 572 20.48 3.90 9.42
C ARG A 572 19.07 4.22 8.94
N LEU A 573 18.69 3.66 7.79
CA LEU A 573 17.36 3.77 7.20
C LEU A 573 16.69 2.39 7.12
N ASP A 574 15.87 2.11 8.13
CA ASP A 574 15.02 0.93 8.18
C ASP A 574 13.64 1.27 8.77
N TYR A 575 12.77 0.28 8.86
CA TYR A 575 11.41 0.47 9.38
C TYR A 575 11.39 0.93 10.85
N ASP A 576 12.39 0.53 11.64
CA ASP A 576 12.44 0.87 13.06
C ASP A 576 12.96 2.30 13.29
N THR A 577 13.88 2.80 12.45
CA THR A 577 14.37 4.19 12.52
C THR A 577 13.40 5.22 11.93
N THR A 578 12.42 4.79 11.12
CA THR A 578 11.52 5.67 10.35
C THR A 578 10.08 5.74 10.87
N ARG A 579 9.82 5.23 12.09
CA ARG A 579 8.46 5.21 12.67
C ARG A 579 7.87 6.60 12.92
N ARG A 580 8.72 7.60 13.13
CA ARG A 580 8.32 9.00 13.28
C ARG A 580 8.15 9.67 11.90
N PRO A 581 7.01 10.33 11.62
CA PRO A 581 6.84 11.11 10.39
C PRO A 581 7.90 12.20 10.26
N GLY A 582 8.47 12.35 9.06
CA GLY A 582 9.56 13.29 8.77
C GLY A 582 10.97 12.74 8.99
N ARG A 583 11.13 11.64 9.74
CA ARG A 583 12.46 11.11 10.08
C ARG A 583 13.20 10.54 8.87
N THR A 584 12.47 9.88 7.97
CA THR A 584 13.01 9.41 6.68
C THR A 584 13.60 10.58 5.90
N GLU A 585 12.85 11.66 5.76
CA GLU A 585 13.26 12.87 5.04
C GLU A 585 14.48 13.53 5.71
N GLU A 586 14.52 13.59 7.05
CA GLU A 586 15.67 14.09 7.80
C GLU A 586 16.95 13.28 7.54
N ILE A 587 16.87 11.94 7.61
CA ILE A 587 18.00 11.04 7.38
C ILE A 587 18.51 11.21 5.95
N LEU A 588 17.60 11.17 4.98
CA LEU A 588 17.95 11.30 3.55
C LEU A 588 18.53 12.69 3.24
N LYS A 589 17.98 13.76 3.84
CA LYS A 589 18.51 15.13 3.68
C LYS A 589 19.89 15.27 4.30
N THR A 590 20.10 14.69 5.49
CA THR A 590 21.40 14.71 6.18
C THR A 590 22.46 13.98 5.35
N PHE A 591 22.11 12.81 4.79
CA PHE A 591 23.00 12.06 3.91
C PHE A 591 23.27 12.80 2.59
N ALA A 592 22.23 13.37 1.95
CA ALA A 592 22.38 14.14 0.72
C ALA A 592 23.24 15.40 0.89
N GLN A 593 23.27 15.99 2.09
CA GLN A 593 24.12 17.13 2.44
C GLN A 593 25.59 16.75 2.68
N GLY A 594 25.95 15.47 2.62
CA GLY A 594 27.33 15.01 2.87
C GLY A 594 27.72 14.99 4.35
N LYS A 595 26.79 15.21 5.29
CA LYS A 595 27.08 15.23 6.74
C LYS A 595 27.39 13.84 7.31
N SER A 596 27.03 12.80 6.58
CA SER A 596 27.31 11.40 6.92
C SER A 596 27.82 10.71 5.67
N GLN A 597 28.90 9.95 5.80
CA GLN A 597 29.49 9.26 4.66
C GLN A 597 28.94 7.83 4.46
N VAL A 598 28.29 7.24 5.47
CA VAL A 598 27.76 5.87 5.38
C VAL A 598 26.27 5.83 5.69
N LEU A 599 25.49 5.25 4.77
CA LEU A 599 24.07 4.99 4.95
C LEU A 599 23.78 3.49 4.88
N ILE A 600 23.33 2.92 5.99
CA ILE A 600 22.96 1.51 6.13
C ILE A 600 21.45 1.38 6.01
N GLY A 601 20.96 0.36 5.31
CA GLY A 601 19.52 0.14 5.26
C GLY A 601 19.10 -1.07 4.48
N THR A 602 17.79 -1.19 4.33
CA THR A 602 17.14 -2.33 3.65
C THR A 602 16.62 -1.88 2.28
N GLN A 603 15.63 -2.61 1.73
CA GLN A 603 14.99 -2.29 0.45
C GLN A 603 14.53 -0.83 0.32
N MET A 604 14.27 -0.12 1.42
CA MET A 604 13.92 1.30 1.41
C MET A 604 15.00 2.20 0.78
N LEU A 605 16.28 1.80 0.81
CA LEU A 605 17.37 2.54 0.19
C LEU A 605 17.43 2.42 -1.34
N SER A 606 16.85 1.35 -1.89
CA SER A 606 16.97 1.04 -3.32
C SER A 606 16.15 1.97 -4.22
N LYS A 607 15.17 2.70 -3.67
CA LYS A 607 14.12 3.38 -4.43
C LYS A 607 14.20 4.89 -4.35
N GLY A 608 14.01 5.58 -5.49
CA GLY A 608 13.64 7.01 -5.54
C GLY A 608 14.67 8.07 -5.17
N HIS A 609 15.70 7.73 -4.39
CA HIS A 609 16.70 8.66 -3.90
C HIS A 609 17.94 8.70 -4.80
N HIS A 610 18.48 9.88 -5.04
CA HIS A 610 19.68 10.08 -5.84
C HIS A 610 20.70 10.82 -4.98
N PHE A 611 21.88 10.22 -4.81
CA PHE A 611 22.98 10.80 -4.05
C PHE A 611 24.19 10.90 -4.98
N PRO A 612 24.55 12.10 -5.45
CA PRO A 612 25.58 12.28 -6.46
C PRO A 612 26.98 11.83 -5.97
N ASN A 613 27.23 11.91 -4.67
CA ASN A 613 28.51 11.55 -4.04
C ASN A 613 28.60 10.08 -3.60
N VAL A 614 27.60 9.25 -3.92
CA VAL A 614 27.65 7.81 -3.63
C VAL A 614 28.39 7.08 -4.74
N THR A 615 29.59 6.60 -4.41
CA THR A 615 30.47 5.87 -5.32
C THR A 615 30.59 4.40 -4.95
N LEU A 616 30.27 3.99 -3.72
CA LEU A 616 30.29 2.59 -3.29
C LEU A 616 28.92 2.10 -2.80
N VAL A 617 28.49 0.93 -3.27
CA VAL A 617 27.37 0.18 -2.69
C VAL A 617 27.84 -1.21 -2.26
N ILE A 618 27.62 -1.57 -1.00
CA ILE A 618 27.91 -2.91 -0.47
C ILE A 618 26.60 -3.64 -0.18
N VAL A 619 26.37 -4.75 -0.86
CA VAL A 619 25.24 -5.64 -0.61
C VAL A 619 25.70 -6.78 0.29
N VAL A 620 25.17 -6.81 1.50
CA VAL A 620 25.50 -7.83 2.49
C VAL A 620 24.48 -8.97 2.41
N ASN A 621 24.99 -10.20 2.36
CA ASN A 621 24.22 -11.44 2.41
C ASN A 621 23.13 -11.50 1.32
N ALA A 622 23.55 -11.36 0.06
CA ALA A 622 22.67 -11.30 -1.10
C ALA A 622 21.82 -12.57 -1.28
N ASP A 623 22.27 -13.70 -0.73
CA ASP A 623 21.66 -15.04 -0.81
C ASP A 623 20.25 -15.12 -0.20
N ILE A 624 19.95 -14.25 0.77
CA ILE A 624 18.68 -14.27 1.50
C ILE A 624 17.49 -14.18 0.52
N GLY A 625 17.60 -13.32 -0.50
CA GLY A 625 16.54 -13.12 -1.48
C GLY A 625 16.31 -14.33 -2.38
N LEU A 626 17.37 -15.05 -2.75
CA LEU A 626 17.31 -16.22 -3.63
C LEU A 626 16.74 -17.45 -2.93
N ASN A 627 16.95 -17.58 -1.62
CA ASN A 627 16.54 -18.75 -0.84
C ASN A 627 15.12 -18.63 -0.25
N ILE A 628 14.34 -17.62 -0.65
CA ILE A 628 12.93 -17.51 -0.28
C ILE A 628 12.13 -18.58 -1.05
N PRO A 629 11.21 -19.34 -0.41
CA PRO A 629 10.39 -20.36 -1.07
C PRO A 629 9.27 -19.73 -1.93
N ASP A 630 9.68 -18.95 -2.93
CA ASP A 630 8.85 -18.22 -3.88
C ASP A 630 9.46 -18.40 -5.29
N TYR A 631 8.64 -18.75 -6.28
CA TYR A 631 9.11 -18.91 -7.65
C TYR A 631 9.66 -17.60 -8.25
N ARG A 632 9.34 -16.45 -7.66
CA ARG A 632 9.81 -15.12 -8.07
C ARG A 632 11.07 -14.67 -7.33
N ALA A 633 11.68 -15.51 -6.51
CA ALA A 633 12.84 -15.16 -5.67
C ALA A 633 13.99 -14.55 -6.48
N ALA A 634 14.37 -15.20 -7.59
CA ALA A 634 15.43 -14.73 -8.48
C ALA A 634 15.08 -13.39 -9.14
N GLU A 635 13.85 -13.26 -9.68
CA GLU A 635 13.35 -12.01 -10.28
C GLU A 635 13.41 -10.84 -9.30
N LYS A 636 12.89 -11.02 -8.08
CA LYS A 636 12.89 -9.97 -7.05
C LYS A 636 14.31 -9.57 -6.64
N THR A 637 15.20 -10.56 -6.52
CA THR A 637 16.60 -10.32 -6.16
C THR A 637 17.31 -9.56 -7.28
N PHE A 638 17.12 -9.97 -8.54
CA PHE A 638 17.65 -9.26 -9.70
C PHE A 638 17.19 -7.80 -9.74
N GLN A 639 15.88 -7.55 -9.60
CA GLN A 639 15.29 -6.21 -9.61
C GLN A 639 15.87 -5.32 -8.49
N LEU A 640 15.89 -5.83 -7.25
CA LEU A 640 16.43 -5.09 -6.11
C LEU A 640 17.90 -4.72 -6.32
N LEU A 641 18.74 -5.68 -6.71
CA LEU A 641 20.18 -5.48 -6.81
C LEU A 641 20.53 -4.60 -8.00
N THR A 642 19.84 -4.74 -9.14
CA THR A 642 20.04 -3.86 -10.31
C THR A 642 19.62 -2.42 -9.99
N GLN A 643 18.51 -2.24 -9.27
CA GLN A 643 18.03 -0.91 -8.88
C GLN A 643 19.00 -0.25 -7.88
N SER A 644 19.47 -0.99 -6.88
CA SER A 644 20.47 -0.52 -5.91
C SER A 644 21.83 -0.25 -6.55
N ALA A 645 22.30 -1.14 -7.43
CA ALA A 645 23.53 -0.94 -8.19
C ALA A 645 23.44 0.35 -9.00
N GLY A 646 22.33 0.57 -9.69
CA GLY A 646 22.07 1.78 -10.47
C GLY A 646 22.00 3.08 -9.65
N ARG A 647 22.19 3.06 -8.32
CA ARG A 647 22.30 4.26 -7.47
C ARG A 647 23.74 4.74 -7.32
N ALA A 648 24.73 3.85 -7.45
CA ALA A 648 26.14 4.23 -7.44
C ALA A 648 26.53 4.91 -8.75
N GLY A 649 27.34 5.97 -8.66
CA GLY A 649 27.96 6.61 -9.83
C GLY A 649 26.96 7.26 -10.79
N ARG A 650 25.99 7.99 -10.26
CA ARG A 650 25.05 8.79 -11.06
C ARG A 650 25.51 10.25 -11.26
N GLY A 651 26.61 10.65 -10.64
CA GLY A 651 27.36 11.85 -11.00
C GLY A 651 28.38 11.57 -12.10
N GLU A 652 29.43 12.39 -12.20
CA GLU A 652 30.53 12.19 -13.16
C GLU A 652 31.43 11.00 -12.79
N LYS A 653 31.44 10.60 -11.51
CA LYS A 653 32.31 9.55 -10.99
C LYS A 653 31.72 8.16 -11.21
N ALA A 654 32.55 7.23 -11.67
CA ALA A 654 32.17 5.83 -11.79
C ALA A 654 31.92 5.21 -10.41
N GLY A 655 30.82 4.49 -10.26
CA GLY A 655 30.49 3.78 -9.03
C GLY A 655 30.98 2.33 -9.05
N GLN A 656 31.14 1.74 -7.87
CA GLN A 656 31.42 0.33 -7.64
C GLN A 656 30.35 -0.29 -6.75
N VAL A 657 30.02 -1.55 -7.02
CA VAL A 657 29.06 -2.34 -6.24
C VAL A 657 29.71 -3.65 -5.84
N LEU A 658 29.74 -3.92 -4.53
CA LEU A 658 30.26 -5.16 -3.97
C LEU A 658 29.08 -6.02 -3.49
N ILE A 659 28.97 -7.25 -4.00
CA ILE A 659 27.90 -8.17 -3.62
C ILE A 659 28.50 -9.35 -2.89
N GLN A 660 28.23 -9.44 -1.58
CA GLN A 660 28.64 -10.56 -0.76
C GLN A 660 27.61 -11.71 -0.84
N THR A 661 28.06 -12.87 -1.29
CA THR A 661 27.26 -14.11 -1.45
C THR A 661 28.06 -15.33 -1.02
N HIS A 662 27.40 -16.35 -0.49
CA HIS A 662 27.99 -17.67 -0.18
C HIS A 662 27.95 -18.63 -1.37
N ASP A 663 27.18 -18.31 -2.41
CA ASP A 663 27.05 -19.10 -3.63
C ASP A 663 27.31 -18.21 -4.84
N THR A 664 28.58 -18.02 -5.18
CA THR A 664 28.99 -17.26 -6.37
C THR A 664 28.60 -17.93 -7.69
N SER A 665 28.14 -19.19 -7.67
CA SER A 665 27.81 -19.97 -8.87
C SER A 665 26.39 -19.74 -9.39
N HIS A 666 25.51 -19.13 -8.58
CA HIS A 666 24.12 -18.94 -8.95
C HIS A 666 23.97 -18.09 -10.24
N TYR A 667 23.19 -18.57 -11.20
CA TYR A 667 23.07 -17.98 -12.55
C TYR A 667 22.69 -16.49 -12.57
N CYS A 668 21.89 -16.04 -11.59
CA CYS A 668 21.42 -14.66 -11.49
C CYS A 668 22.58 -13.65 -11.41
N TRP A 669 23.71 -14.03 -10.80
CA TRP A 669 24.84 -13.13 -10.59
C TRP A 669 25.49 -12.68 -11.90
N LYS A 670 25.61 -13.59 -12.87
CA LYS A 670 26.15 -13.29 -14.20
C LYS A 670 25.37 -12.15 -14.87
N PHE A 671 24.05 -12.23 -14.84
CA PHE A 671 23.19 -11.21 -15.46
C PHE A 671 23.22 -9.88 -14.70
N ILE A 672 23.30 -9.93 -13.37
CA ILE A 672 23.44 -8.71 -12.54
C ILE A 672 24.76 -8.01 -12.87
N GLN A 673 25.88 -8.74 -12.91
CA GLN A 673 27.21 -8.17 -13.21
C GLN A 673 27.27 -7.51 -14.59
N GLN A 674 26.58 -8.08 -15.57
CA GLN A 674 26.54 -7.60 -16.95
C GLN A 674 25.44 -6.54 -17.19
N HIS A 675 24.63 -6.21 -16.18
CA HIS A 675 23.43 -5.37 -16.31
C HIS A 675 22.45 -5.89 -17.40
N ASP A 676 22.43 -7.20 -17.63
CA ASP A 676 21.71 -7.83 -18.74
C ASP A 676 20.33 -8.33 -18.30
N TYR A 677 19.37 -7.43 -18.27
CA TYR A 677 17.97 -7.78 -18.02
C TYR A 677 17.39 -8.68 -19.12
N LEU A 678 17.77 -8.49 -20.39
CA LEU A 678 17.18 -9.26 -21.51
C LEU A 678 17.63 -10.72 -21.47
N GLY A 679 18.90 -10.98 -21.18
CA GLY A 679 19.41 -12.33 -20.95
C GLY A 679 18.78 -12.97 -19.71
N PHE A 680 18.67 -12.22 -18.61
CA PHE A 680 17.98 -12.71 -17.41
C PHE A 680 16.54 -13.12 -17.72
N TYR A 681 15.79 -12.26 -18.42
CA TYR A 681 14.41 -12.51 -18.81
C TYR A 681 14.30 -13.79 -19.67
N LYS A 682 15.13 -13.95 -20.70
CA LYS A 682 15.14 -15.14 -21.58
C LYS A 682 15.40 -16.43 -20.81
N TYR A 683 16.30 -16.39 -19.83
CA TYR A 683 16.60 -17.55 -19.00
C TYR A 683 15.43 -17.89 -18.06
N GLU A 684 14.91 -16.90 -17.34
CA GLU A 684 13.87 -17.08 -16.34
C GLU A 684 12.52 -17.45 -16.98
N ILE A 685 12.18 -16.89 -18.14
CA ILE A 685 10.93 -17.24 -18.83
C ILE A 685 10.93 -18.70 -19.30
N ALA A 686 12.07 -19.22 -19.76
CA ALA A 686 12.22 -20.62 -20.14
C ALA A 686 12.04 -21.57 -18.94
N LEU A 687 12.58 -21.19 -17.76
CA LEU A 687 12.34 -21.94 -16.53
C LEU A 687 10.86 -21.94 -16.13
N ARG A 688 10.19 -20.77 -16.20
CA ARG A 688 8.77 -20.66 -15.87
C ARG A 688 7.88 -21.46 -16.82
N GLN A 689 8.26 -21.55 -18.09
CA GLN A 689 7.56 -22.40 -19.06
C GLN A 689 7.71 -23.87 -18.70
N LYS A 690 8.94 -24.33 -18.45
CA LYS A 690 9.26 -25.72 -18.07
C LYS A 690 8.49 -26.18 -16.82
N TRP A 691 8.36 -25.30 -15.83
CA TRP A 691 7.73 -25.63 -14.54
C TRP A 691 6.26 -25.19 -14.43
N LEU A 692 5.68 -24.68 -15.53
CA LEU A 692 4.32 -24.15 -15.58
C LEU A 692 4.06 -23.15 -14.45
N TYR A 693 4.79 -22.04 -14.47
CA TYR A 693 4.54 -20.88 -13.61
C TYR A 693 4.08 -19.68 -14.44
N PRO A 694 3.45 -18.67 -13.80
CA PRO A 694 3.05 -17.46 -14.50
C PRO A 694 4.21 -16.82 -15.27
N PRO A 695 4.04 -16.42 -16.54
CA PRO A 695 2.76 -16.13 -17.20
C PRO A 695 2.08 -17.29 -17.96
N PHE A 696 2.62 -18.51 -17.92
CA PHE A 696 2.10 -19.65 -18.71
C PHE A 696 0.87 -20.33 -18.11
N ILE A 697 0.60 -20.10 -16.83
CA ILE A 697 -0.57 -20.62 -16.13
C ILE A 697 -1.07 -19.59 -15.12
N ASN A 698 -2.37 -19.61 -14.82
CA ASN A 698 -2.93 -18.80 -13.75
C ASN A 698 -2.65 -19.47 -12.40
N LEU A 699 -2.21 -18.66 -11.44
CA LEU A 699 -1.84 -19.11 -10.10
C LEU A 699 -2.77 -18.48 -9.07
N ALA A 700 -3.27 -19.26 -8.12
CA ALA A 700 -4.00 -18.74 -6.98
C ALA A 700 -3.63 -19.48 -5.69
N LEU A 701 -3.69 -18.77 -4.57
CA LEU A 701 -3.54 -19.35 -3.24
C LEU A 701 -4.86 -19.27 -2.48
N ILE A 702 -5.36 -20.41 -2.02
CA ILE A 702 -6.43 -20.46 -1.02
C ILE A 702 -5.77 -20.53 0.35
N ARG A 703 -5.89 -19.44 1.12
CA ARG A 703 -5.34 -19.30 2.47
C ARG A 703 -6.42 -19.66 3.48
N LEU A 704 -6.12 -20.64 4.33
CA LEU A 704 -6.98 -21.13 5.38
C LEU A 704 -6.37 -20.76 6.73
N SER A 705 -7.18 -20.26 7.67
CA SER A 705 -6.71 -20.09 9.05
C SER A 705 -7.78 -20.31 10.09
N TYR A 706 -7.39 -20.82 11.24
CA TYR A 706 -8.29 -21.04 12.38
C TYR A 706 -7.58 -20.86 13.74
N PRO A 707 -8.28 -20.50 14.84
CA PRO A 707 -7.66 -20.31 16.15
C PRO A 707 -6.95 -21.57 16.66
N ILE A 708 -5.77 -21.44 17.26
CA ILE A 708 -4.98 -22.59 17.75
C ILE A 708 -5.78 -23.49 18.70
N GLU A 709 -6.58 -22.88 19.58
CA GLU A 709 -7.36 -23.56 20.61
C GLU A 709 -8.53 -24.38 20.04
N TRP A 710 -8.91 -24.16 18.77
CA TRP A 710 -10.03 -24.87 18.15
C TRP A 710 -9.58 -26.21 17.57
N LYS A 711 -9.70 -27.26 18.39
CA LYS A 711 -9.28 -28.64 18.08
C LYS A 711 -9.92 -29.20 16.80
N GLU A 712 -11.18 -28.88 16.55
CA GLU A 712 -11.92 -29.32 15.34
C GLU A 712 -11.41 -28.68 14.05
N GLY A 713 -10.55 -27.65 14.13
CA GLY A 713 -10.03 -26.97 12.94
C GLY A 713 -9.34 -27.93 11.97
N LYS A 714 -8.64 -28.96 12.48
CA LYS A 714 -7.99 -29.99 11.64
C LYS A 714 -9.01 -30.81 10.82
N ILE A 715 -10.17 -31.10 11.39
CA ILE A 715 -11.26 -31.83 10.71
C ILE A 715 -11.79 -30.99 9.55
N TRP A 716 -11.99 -29.69 9.79
CA TRP A 716 -12.47 -28.76 8.76
C TRP A 716 -11.44 -28.51 7.66
N ILE A 717 -10.13 -28.49 7.95
CA ILE A 717 -9.10 -28.44 6.90
C ILE A 717 -9.18 -29.67 5.98
N LYS A 718 -9.34 -30.88 6.55
CA LYS A 718 -9.53 -32.10 5.75
C LYS A 718 -10.81 -32.05 4.90
N LYS A 719 -11.91 -31.52 5.44
CA LYS A 719 -13.16 -31.33 4.70
C LYS A 719 -13.01 -30.32 3.54
N VAL A 720 -12.29 -29.22 3.75
CA VAL A 720 -11.98 -28.27 2.68
C VAL A 720 -11.06 -28.91 1.63
N GLN A 721 -10.09 -29.73 2.04
CA GLN A 721 -9.23 -30.48 1.12
C GLN A 721 -10.03 -31.43 0.22
N SER A 722 -10.96 -32.22 0.77
CA SER A 722 -11.76 -33.16 -0.04
C SER A 722 -12.64 -32.41 -1.05
N LEU A 723 -13.27 -31.30 -0.64
CA LEU A 723 -14.04 -30.44 -1.54
C LEU A 723 -13.15 -29.82 -2.62
N LEU A 724 -11.95 -29.35 -2.26
CA LEU A 724 -10.99 -28.81 -3.21
C LEU A 724 -10.62 -29.84 -4.28
N GLN A 725 -10.28 -31.06 -3.87
CA GLN A 725 -9.88 -32.14 -4.77
C GLN A 725 -11.03 -32.58 -5.68
N GLU A 726 -12.25 -32.72 -5.15
CA GLU A 726 -13.43 -33.08 -5.93
C GLU A 726 -13.68 -32.10 -7.08
N TRP A 727 -13.76 -30.79 -6.77
CA TRP A 727 -14.04 -29.77 -7.76
C TRP A 727 -12.86 -29.50 -8.68
N ALA A 728 -11.63 -29.67 -8.18
CA ALA A 728 -10.43 -29.57 -8.98
C ALA A 728 -10.37 -30.65 -10.07
N ASN A 729 -10.72 -31.89 -9.73
CA ASN A 729 -10.79 -32.99 -10.71
C ASN A 729 -11.88 -32.73 -11.77
N LYS A 730 -13.05 -32.27 -11.35
CA LYS A 730 -14.16 -31.93 -12.27
C LYS A 730 -13.80 -30.81 -13.26
N LEU A 731 -13.00 -29.83 -12.83
CA LEU A 731 -12.67 -28.63 -13.61
C LEU A 731 -11.23 -28.64 -14.18
N ASN A 732 -10.53 -29.77 -14.07
CA ASN A 732 -9.14 -29.95 -14.48
C ASN A 732 -8.19 -28.84 -13.94
N VAL A 733 -8.24 -28.61 -12.63
CA VAL A 733 -7.39 -27.64 -11.91
C VAL A 733 -6.37 -28.42 -11.09
N SER A 734 -5.08 -28.07 -11.18
CA SER A 734 -4.06 -28.69 -10.32
C SER A 734 -4.09 -28.03 -8.94
N VAL A 735 -4.17 -28.85 -7.89
CA VAL A 735 -4.17 -28.40 -6.49
C VAL A 735 -2.99 -29.04 -5.75
N ARG A 736 -2.22 -28.22 -5.03
CA ARG A 736 -1.18 -28.67 -4.08
C ARG A 736 -1.51 -28.15 -2.69
N GLY A 737 -1.50 -29.03 -1.69
CA GLY A 737 -1.87 -28.71 -0.30
C GLY A 737 -3.21 -29.37 0.11
N PRO A 738 -3.76 -29.00 1.28
CA PRO A 738 -3.32 -27.92 2.18
C PRO A 738 -1.96 -28.21 2.82
N ALA A 739 -1.00 -27.31 2.60
CA ALA A 739 0.30 -27.32 3.29
C ALA A 739 0.28 -26.27 4.41
N LEU A 740 1.14 -26.42 5.43
CA LEU A 740 1.39 -25.34 6.38
C LEU A 740 1.91 -24.11 5.61
N SER A 741 1.41 -22.93 5.95
CA SER A 741 2.01 -21.71 5.44
C SER A 741 3.45 -21.58 5.95
N PRO A 742 4.37 -20.92 5.22
CA PRO A 742 5.75 -20.71 5.66
C PRO A 742 5.88 -20.09 7.05
N ILE A 743 4.87 -19.30 7.45
CA ILE A 743 4.61 -18.92 8.83
C ILE A 743 3.36 -19.69 9.31
N PRO A 744 3.53 -20.84 9.99
CA PRO A 744 2.43 -21.74 10.33
C PRO A 744 1.44 -21.16 11.34
N ILE A 745 1.88 -20.23 12.18
CA ILE A 745 1.04 -19.61 13.22
C ILE A 745 1.15 -18.10 13.09
N LEU A 746 0.02 -17.40 13.15
CA LEU A 746 0.00 -15.94 13.11
C LEU A 746 -1.19 -15.39 13.89
N ARG A 747 -0.94 -14.48 14.83
CA ARG A 747 -1.97 -13.81 15.65
C ARG A 747 -2.97 -14.81 16.28
N GLY A 748 -2.45 -15.90 16.84
CA GLY A 748 -3.18 -16.96 17.55
C GLY A 748 -3.88 -17.95 16.64
N ARG A 749 -3.53 -18.00 15.35
CA ARG A 749 -4.21 -18.85 14.36
C ARG A 749 -3.24 -19.73 13.60
N ASN A 750 -3.57 -21.01 13.45
CA ASN A 750 -2.89 -21.90 12.51
C ASN A 750 -3.24 -21.49 11.08
N ARG A 751 -2.23 -21.48 10.19
CA ARG A 751 -2.32 -21.06 8.79
C ARG A 751 -1.92 -22.21 7.86
N PHE A 752 -2.75 -22.42 6.86
CA PHE A 752 -2.53 -23.38 5.78
C PHE A 752 -2.76 -22.69 4.45
N GLN A 753 -2.16 -23.24 3.40
CA GLN A 753 -2.35 -22.75 2.05
C GLN A 753 -2.48 -23.89 1.03
N CYS A 754 -3.33 -23.67 0.04
CA CYS A 754 -3.48 -24.55 -1.12
C CYS A 754 -3.12 -23.75 -2.37
N LEU A 755 -2.17 -24.26 -3.15
CA LEU A 755 -1.77 -23.68 -4.42
C LEU A 755 -2.61 -24.27 -5.55
N LEU A 756 -3.28 -23.41 -6.30
CA LEU A 756 -4.09 -23.75 -7.46
C LEU A 756 -3.37 -23.28 -8.72
N LYS A 757 -3.24 -24.17 -9.70
CA LYS A 757 -2.77 -23.87 -11.06
C LYS A 757 -3.87 -24.22 -12.07
N SER A 758 -4.26 -23.26 -12.91
CA SER A 758 -5.28 -23.47 -13.95
C SER A 758 -5.06 -22.55 -15.15
N ASN A 759 -5.51 -22.95 -16.33
CA ASN A 759 -5.54 -22.07 -17.50
C ASN A 759 -6.75 -21.12 -17.48
N ASN A 760 -7.70 -21.30 -16.55
CA ASN A 760 -8.94 -20.52 -16.50
C ASN A 760 -9.23 -19.96 -15.10
N TRP A 761 -9.23 -18.63 -14.98
CA TRP A 761 -9.62 -17.92 -13.74
C TRP A 761 -11.04 -18.26 -13.28
N GLN A 762 -11.96 -18.57 -14.20
CA GLN A 762 -13.33 -18.95 -13.85
C GLN A 762 -13.40 -20.27 -13.10
N HIS A 763 -12.54 -21.24 -13.43
CA HIS A 763 -12.51 -22.53 -12.71
C HIS A 763 -12.04 -22.32 -11.27
N ILE A 764 -10.98 -21.54 -11.06
CA ILE A 764 -10.49 -21.16 -9.72
C ILE A 764 -11.59 -20.47 -8.90
N ARG A 765 -12.29 -19.50 -9.50
CA ARG A 765 -13.39 -18.77 -8.85
C ARG A 765 -14.56 -19.69 -8.52
N THR A 766 -14.91 -20.60 -9.41
CA THR A 766 -15.99 -21.58 -9.20
C THR A 766 -15.69 -22.50 -8.02
N ILE A 767 -14.46 -23.03 -7.94
CA ILE A 767 -14.01 -23.85 -6.81
C ILE A 767 -14.11 -23.07 -5.51
N PHE A 768 -13.60 -21.84 -5.48
CA PHE A 768 -13.62 -21.01 -4.28
C PHE A 768 -15.05 -20.62 -3.86
N TYR A 769 -15.92 -20.30 -4.82
CA TYR A 769 -17.33 -20.04 -4.56
C TYR A 769 -18.01 -21.25 -3.91
N LYS A 770 -17.81 -22.47 -4.43
CA LYS A 770 -18.38 -23.70 -3.84
C LYS A 770 -17.93 -23.94 -2.40
N ILE A 771 -16.66 -23.64 -2.10
CA ILE A 771 -16.12 -23.70 -0.73
C ILE A 771 -16.80 -22.67 0.16
N GLN A 772 -16.98 -21.43 -0.30
CA GLN A 772 -17.65 -20.38 0.47
C GLN A 772 -19.14 -20.67 0.72
N THR A 773 -19.84 -21.27 -0.25
CA THR A 773 -21.26 -21.64 -0.10
C THR A 773 -21.49 -22.85 0.79
N THR A 774 -20.42 -23.61 1.08
CA THR A 774 -20.49 -24.67 2.10
C THR A 774 -20.65 -24.00 3.46
N ALA A 775 -21.46 -24.58 4.35
CA ALA A 775 -21.62 -24.10 5.72
C ALA A 775 -20.30 -24.25 6.52
N LEU A 776 -19.39 -23.29 6.36
CA LEU A 776 -18.12 -23.22 7.04
C LEU A 776 -18.30 -22.58 8.43
N PRO A 777 -17.63 -23.08 9.47
CA PRO A 777 -17.66 -22.46 10.79
C PRO A 777 -17.07 -21.05 10.73
N GLN A 778 -17.67 -20.10 11.45
CA GLN A 778 -17.17 -18.72 11.53
C GLN A 778 -15.70 -18.63 12.01
N LYS A 779 -15.25 -19.63 12.78
CA LYS A 779 -13.87 -19.73 13.27
C LYS A 779 -12.86 -20.03 12.16
N LEU A 780 -13.27 -20.65 11.04
CA LEU A 780 -12.41 -20.91 9.88
C LEU A 780 -12.48 -19.74 8.90
N ARG A 781 -11.35 -19.10 8.64
CA ARG A 781 -11.22 -18.05 7.62
C ARG A 781 -10.64 -18.66 6.37
N VAL A 782 -11.29 -18.39 5.24
CA VAL A 782 -10.89 -18.85 3.91
C VAL A 782 -10.78 -17.63 3.00
N VAL A 783 -9.62 -17.43 2.40
CA VAL A 783 -9.30 -16.25 1.57
C VAL A 783 -8.69 -16.72 0.26
N LEU A 784 -9.14 -16.15 -0.86
CA LEU A 784 -8.55 -16.36 -2.18
C LEU A 784 -7.58 -15.22 -2.51
N ASP A 785 -6.34 -15.58 -2.76
CA ASP A 785 -5.29 -14.71 -3.26
C ASP A 785 -5.04 -15.06 -4.73
N ILE A 786 -5.66 -14.29 -5.62
CA ILE A 786 -5.51 -14.43 -7.07
C ILE A 786 -4.20 -13.80 -7.49
N ASP A 787 -3.42 -14.52 -8.28
CA ASP A 787 -2.10 -14.09 -8.73
C ASP A 787 -1.18 -13.63 -7.57
N PRO A 788 -0.81 -14.56 -6.69
CA PRO A 788 0.03 -14.24 -5.53
C PRO A 788 1.41 -13.82 -6.00
N ILE A 789 1.87 -12.66 -5.51
CA ILE A 789 3.25 -12.20 -5.69
C ILE A 789 4.13 -12.54 -4.47
N ASP A 790 3.54 -13.10 -3.41
CA ASP A 790 4.22 -13.51 -2.19
C ASP A 790 3.60 -14.83 -1.70
N MET A 791 4.43 -15.86 -1.60
CA MET A 791 4.03 -17.23 -1.25
C MET A 791 4.12 -17.52 0.25
N LEU A 792 4.50 -16.52 1.08
CA LEU A 792 4.67 -16.59 2.55
C LEU A 792 3.36 -16.44 3.36
#